data_AF-A0A9P7B8N9-F1
#
_entry.id   AF-A0A9P7B8N9-F1
#
_cell.length_a   1.000
_cell.length_b   1.000
_cell.length_c   1.000
_cell.angle_alpha   90.00
_cell.angle_beta   90.00
_cell.angle_gamma   90.00
#
_symmetry.space_group_name_H-M   'P 1'
#
loop_
_entity.id
_entity.type
_entity.pdbx_description
1 polymer ?
#
loop_
_entity_poly.entity_id
_entity_poly.type
_entity_poly.pdbx_seq_one_letter_code
_entity_poly.pdbx_strand_id
1 'polypeptide(L)'
;MLSPSSSRTLVRVAFLLFVALLASLLTARYKLEAPHDHPYGKPVTLGHQAWQVAFSKSAAVEGGEATKVDAKVDGAEETGADGYDAQSDLWDEDDWGSWTSSGSSNKVEWDPLRADATPFTELQVKTCVLSPGVYDMCSPASSAKEDATRGEWVRIDKDVNRRVGVYYLYIYARRLLPGSKANVITDIRLLNHSAQISDLSEDGLWVEVSASLREGVWPRMTPLFMHYKLTSQADVRQARRASKDNDAGALEPITELDVLYGSEEVSPLPGFTKIETPITGGLDDENRVGNGYGKGTRIGASLAYRRKSTTLPTVPTLRFSAVGKYKILQVADLHFSVGPGECRDLDPQHEQECKDIGADGYSLKWLETALDETEPDLVVFSGDQLNGQKTSWDAQSVIMKFAPLVYRRKIPWTIIFGNHDEEDTDLDHEKQMNLMRHLPLFIGESGPTAVSGVGNYVRSIRSPEGSLDDRPLFTMYFLDSHATVKKVNPWAKSEYDYIKADQINWFRGRSAQIHSYTRPYSVDAQSSSSNNLRIRRRSRTARSAKRQADSDDAKWTEAAVDELKSLEKEFGLDGALNPAVEPDDGSSVVNDPEAAGEKGATFDEEATATEGDQSEDATTAEVSSAKYLEEEDELLAGAADMEPTVLPAGPTRANPMQAKPNAIVWQHIPLPQAYSAAVDVSSSGKRLRVGSRYEGNGAPRHDSGFWQQGILAQKEIPASADGAPIDAFWDGEGTSPTEGRPEVKVLAHGHCHLTSDCRRIQGVWVCFGGGATYSGYGSPAFTRRMRVFEISDFGETISTYQLTDERKRINEASAIHSRLCGPALASSRTSAMLGRLACLLLLVMTVRGADDVAEYSTPDAYVPVPRPGAERSPTWQYSVVEGYFHQTSKSTGHDSSHDYLDGSFGLLDTSKERWTNLRKDLRRLNDESDGDTVFKVLFLGRHGQGWHNVAEQHYGSPEWNRYWSKVNTDGNMTWGPDAQLTPLGEDQARRVHRAWKRETLANAPVPPVLYTSPLSRAASTCEITYGGLADSRPVFMEELRISSRHFDNNADEVLISAGDKRHSKTWMSAHYPRFMFAEPFEEKDVLWSVNERETDDQQDARSRKALDHVRPAIQLDLDASKR
;
A
#
# COMPACT_ATOMS: atom_id res chain seq x y z
N MET A 1 -8.99 77.02 -0.79
CA MET A 1 -10.43 77.01 -1.11
C MET A 1 -10.77 75.62 -1.65
N LEU A 2 -11.05 74.64 -0.78
CA LEU A 2 -12.32 74.28 -0.12
C LEU A 2 -13.19 73.30 -0.96
N SER A 3 -13.26 72.05 -0.51
CA SER A 3 -14.53 71.41 -0.12
C SER A 3 -14.24 70.15 0.73
N PRO A 4 -14.88 69.98 1.90
CA PRO A 4 -14.76 68.79 2.75
C PRO A 4 -15.84 67.78 2.38
N SER A 5 -15.52 66.79 1.54
CA SER A 5 -16.38 65.61 1.34
C SER A 5 -15.72 64.38 1.94
N SER A 6 -16.53 63.67 2.75
CA SER A 6 -16.27 62.44 3.51
C SER A 6 -15.58 61.29 2.72
N SER A 7 -15.53 61.35 1.38
CA SER A 7 -14.94 60.30 0.53
C SER A 7 -13.41 60.27 0.50
N ARG A 8 -12.71 61.29 1.00
CA ARG A 8 -11.23 61.34 0.99
C ARG A 8 -10.57 60.81 2.27
N THR A 9 -11.34 60.61 3.34
CA THR A 9 -10.80 60.08 4.61
C THR A 9 -10.43 58.61 4.46
N LEU A 10 -11.25 57.82 3.77
CA LEU A 10 -10.97 56.40 3.50
C LEU A 10 -9.74 56.21 2.61
N VAL A 11 -9.57 57.03 1.56
CA VAL A 11 -8.38 56.97 0.69
C VAL A 11 -7.12 57.46 1.42
N ARG A 12 -7.23 58.48 2.28
CA ARG A 12 -6.10 58.94 3.10
C ARG A 12 -5.74 57.97 4.21
N VAL A 13 -6.73 57.32 4.85
CA VAL A 13 -6.51 56.28 5.86
C VAL A 13 -5.93 55.04 5.19
N ALA A 14 -6.43 54.61 4.03
CA ALA A 14 -5.86 53.51 3.26
C ALA A 14 -4.43 53.84 2.79
N PHE A 15 -4.16 55.07 2.33
CA PHE A 15 -2.82 55.50 1.94
C PHE A 15 -1.88 55.61 3.14
N LEU A 16 -2.35 56.12 4.29
CA LEU A 16 -1.55 56.18 5.53
C LEU A 16 -1.32 54.80 6.13
N LEU A 17 -2.30 53.89 6.06
CA LEU A 17 -2.13 52.48 6.42
C LEU A 17 -1.15 51.79 5.47
N PHE A 18 -1.24 52.06 4.16
CA PHE A 18 -0.30 51.55 3.17
C PHE A 18 1.11 52.08 3.42
N VAL A 19 1.29 53.37 3.68
CA VAL A 19 2.59 53.98 4.01
C VAL A 19 3.11 53.48 5.36
N ALA A 20 2.26 53.30 6.37
CA ALA A 20 2.64 52.74 7.66
C ALA A 20 3.01 51.25 7.56
N LEU A 21 2.31 50.48 6.72
CA LEU A 21 2.63 49.10 6.40
C LEU A 21 3.98 49.04 5.66
N LEU A 22 4.17 49.88 4.63
CA LEU A 22 5.41 49.97 3.87
C LEU A 22 6.59 50.40 4.76
N ALA A 23 6.39 51.38 5.64
CA ALA A 23 7.40 51.82 6.60
C ALA A 23 7.70 50.74 7.65
N SER A 24 6.70 49.98 8.10
CA SER A 24 6.89 48.85 9.02
C SER A 24 7.63 47.69 8.35
N LEU A 25 7.32 47.39 7.08
CA LEU A 25 8.04 46.41 6.25
C LEU A 25 9.48 46.87 5.99
N LEU A 26 9.70 48.14 5.65
CA LEU A 26 11.05 48.71 5.48
C LEU A 26 11.85 48.70 6.79
N THR A 27 11.20 48.95 7.94
CA THR A 27 11.84 48.88 9.26
C THR A 27 12.13 47.43 9.67
N ALA A 28 11.25 46.49 9.35
CA ALA A 28 11.48 45.07 9.54
C ALA A 28 12.65 44.58 8.67
N ARG A 29 12.70 45.02 7.40
CA ARG A 29 13.83 44.78 6.49
C ARG A 29 15.14 45.33 7.06
N TYR A 30 15.16 46.59 7.50
CA TYR A 30 16.36 47.21 8.08
C TYR A 30 16.84 46.52 9.37
N LYS A 31 15.93 45.98 10.18
CA LYS A 31 16.29 45.20 11.39
C LYS A 31 16.78 43.78 11.07
N LEU A 32 16.47 43.24 9.90
CA LEU A 32 16.93 41.93 9.43
C LEU A 32 18.27 42.03 8.67
N GLU A 33 18.54 43.13 7.96
CA GLU A 33 19.76 43.41 7.17
C GLU A 33 20.96 43.92 8.00
N ALA A 34 21.26 43.36 9.19
CA ALA A 34 22.54 43.67 9.83
C ALA A 34 23.70 43.19 8.92
N PRO A 35 24.68 44.03 8.56
CA PRO A 35 25.69 43.70 7.56
C PRO A 35 26.57 42.56 8.08
N HIS A 36 26.61 41.46 7.34
CA HIS A 36 27.56 40.39 7.57
C HIS A 36 28.91 40.81 7.01
N ASP A 37 29.89 41.07 7.90
CA ASP A 37 31.29 41.29 7.53
C ASP A 37 31.88 39.97 7.00
N HIS A 38 31.77 39.73 5.70
CA HIS A 38 32.45 38.63 5.02
C HIS A 38 33.77 39.11 4.40
N PRO A 39 34.89 38.39 4.60
CA PRO A 39 36.14 38.71 3.92
C PRO A 39 36.01 38.46 2.41
N TYR A 40 36.40 39.46 1.62
CA TYR A 40 36.28 39.47 0.17
C TYR A 40 37.10 38.36 -0.49
N GLY A 41 36.43 37.42 -1.17
CA GLY A 41 37.04 36.66 -2.26
C GLY A 41 37.38 37.57 -3.45
N LYS A 42 38.23 37.11 -4.39
CA LYS A 42 38.59 37.93 -5.56
C LYS A 42 37.36 38.08 -6.47
N PRO A 43 36.92 39.31 -6.80
CA PRO A 43 35.86 39.52 -7.78
C PRO A 43 36.34 39.02 -9.15
N VAL A 44 35.58 38.12 -9.78
CA VAL A 44 35.84 37.65 -11.14
C VAL A 44 34.78 38.22 -12.07
N THR A 45 35.21 38.71 -13.23
CA THR A 45 34.32 39.23 -14.26
C THR A 45 33.80 38.07 -15.10
N LEU A 46 32.50 37.78 -14.99
CA LEU A 46 31.84 36.84 -15.90
C LEU A 46 31.41 37.51 -17.23
N GLY A 47 31.69 38.82 -17.36
CA GLY A 47 31.43 39.66 -18.52
C GLY A 47 31.73 41.15 -18.22
N HIS A 48 31.47 42.04 -19.18
CA HIS A 48 31.86 43.46 -19.10
C HIS A 48 31.15 44.31 -18.01
N GLN A 49 30.11 43.80 -17.32
CA GLN A 49 29.33 44.59 -16.35
C GLN A 49 28.82 43.83 -15.10
N ALA A 50 29.21 42.57 -14.86
CA ALA A 50 28.80 41.83 -13.66
C ALA A 50 30.01 41.31 -12.88
N TRP A 51 30.09 41.68 -11.60
CA TRP A 51 31.09 41.21 -10.65
C TRP A 51 30.44 40.12 -9.78
N GLN A 52 31.00 38.91 -9.77
CA GLN A 52 30.64 37.87 -8.80
C GLN A 52 31.92 37.38 -8.11
N VAL A 53 31.78 36.93 -6.87
CA VAL A 53 32.90 36.33 -6.13
C VAL A 53 33.02 34.90 -6.62
N ALA A 54 34.16 34.57 -7.21
CA ALA A 54 34.45 33.23 -7.67
C ALA A 54 35.79 32.74 -7.15
N PHE A 55 35.86 31.44 -6.85
CA PHE A 55 37.03 30.81 -6.24
C PHE A 55 37.59 29.77 -7.22
N SER A 56 38.89 29.84 -7.51
CA SER A 56 39.64 28.78 -8.21
C SER A 56 41.10 28.80 -7.77
N LYS A 57 41.73 27.62 -7.65
CA LYS A 57 43.17 27.51 -7.42
C LYS A 57 43.87 27.55 -8.77
N SER A 58 44.46 28.70 -9.13
CA SER A 58 45.38 28.76 -10.27
C SER A 58 46.58 27.87 -9.96
N ALA A 59 46.80 26.80 -10.74
CA ALA A 59 48.02 26.03 -10.66
C ALA A 59 49.20 26.96 -10.99
N ALA A 60 50.03 27.26 -9.99
CA ALA A 60 51.25 28.02 -10.19
C ALA A 60 52.23 27.18 -11.02
N VAL A 61 52.52 27.63 -12.25
CA VAL A 61 53.72 27.22 -12.98
C VAL A 61 54.88 28.04 -12.39
N GLU A 62 55.73 27.42 -11.59
CA GLU A 62 56.98 28.01 -11.12
C GLU A 62 58.05 28.00 -12.22
N GLY A 63 58.70 29.15 -12.43
CA GLY A 63 60.12 29.21 -12.80
C GLY A 63 60.47 29.40 -14.28
N GLY A 64 60.54 30.66 -14.73
CA GLY A 64 61.20 31.04 -15.98
C GLY A 64 61.52 32.53 -16.00
N GLU A 65 62.80 32.84 -15.85
CA GLU A 65 63.40 34.16 -15.61
C GLU A 65 63.06 35.25 -16.64
N ALA A 66 62.96 36.48 -16.12
CA ALA A 66 62.69 37.69 -16.89
C ALA A 66 63.81 38.04 -17.88
N THR A 67 63.46 38.24 -19.16
CA THR A 67 64.23 39.11 -20.07
C THR A 67 63.30 40.03 -20.85
N LYS A 68 63.37 41.33 -20.50
CA LYS A 68 63.26 42.54 -21.35
C LYS A 68 63.53 42.25 -22.85
N VAL A 69 62.91 42.86 -23.87
CA VAL A 69 62.43 44.24 -24.07
C VAL A 69 61.53 44.31 -25.33
N ASP A 70 60.67 45.34 -25.36
CA ASP A 70 60.18 46.14 -26.51
C ASP A 70 59.44 45.49 -27.70
N ALA A 71 58.17 45.87 -27.80
CA ALA A 71 57.38 45.84 -29.02
C ALA A 71 57.89 46.86 -30.04
N LYS A 72 58.08 46.42 -31.29
CA LYS A 72 58.06 47.30 -32.46
C LYS A 72 57.27 46.63 -33.57
N VAL A 73 56.31 47.41 -34.08
CA VAL A 73 55.44 47.13 -35.23
C VAL A 73 56.27 47.23 -36.52
N ASP A 74 56.05 46.32 -37.47
CA ASP A 74 55.84 46.58 -38.91
C ASP A 74 56.13 45.34 -39.77
N GLY A 75 55.31 45.15 -40.80
CA GLY A 75 55.78 44.65 -42.11
C GLY A 75 55.47 43.20 -42.46
N ALA A 76 54.61 43.04 -43.46
CA ALA A 76 54.32 41.83 -44.20
C ALA A 76 55.55 41.29 -44.97
N GLU A 77 55.60 39.97 -45.21
CA GLU A 77 55.77 39.41 -46.55
C GLU A 77 55.46 37.91 -46.61
N GLU A 78 54.87 37.53 -47.73
CA GLU A 78 54.40 36.21 -48.13
C GLU A 78 55.57 35.24 -48.40
N THR A 79 55.40 33.98 -48.03
CA THR A 79 55.74 32.83 -48.91
C THR A 79 54.83 31.66 -48.57
N GLY A 80 53.98 31.26 -49.50
CA GLY A 80 53.08 30.12 -49.40
C GLY A 80 53.70 28.77 -49.79
N ALA A 81 52.84 27.76 -49.66
CA ALA A 81 52.77 26.43 -50.29
C ALA A 81 52.53 25.35 -49.20
N ASP A 82 51.26 25.05 -48.90
CA ASP A 82 50.48 23.92 -49.44
C ASP A 82 50.76 22.61 -48.66
N GLY A 83 49.81 21.92 -48.02
CA GLY A 83 48.39 22.13 -47.88
C GLY A 83 47.82 21.06 -46.93
N TYR A 84 46.62 21.31 -46.40
CA TYR A 84 45.50 20.37 -46.21
C TYR A 84 44.39 21.17 -45.53
N ASP A 85 43.53 21.73 -46.35
CA ASP A 85 42.26 22.31 -45.96
C ASP A 85 41.23 21.18 -45.78
N ALA A 86 40.57 21.17 -44.62
CA ALA A 86 39.33 20.46 -44.37
C ALA A 86 38.59 21.14 -43.20
N GLN A 87 37.83 22.18 -43.56
CA GLN A 87 36.54 22.57 -42.99
C GLN A 87 35.76 21.49 -42.22
N SER A 88 35.27 21.86 -41.02
CA SER A 88 33.90 21.69 -40.49
C SER A 88 33.95 21.99 -38.97
N ASP A 89 33.41 23.06 -38.39
CA ASP A 89 32.12 23.73 -38.59
C ASP A 89 30.96 22.74 -38.77
N LEU A 90 30.81 21.81 -37.84
CA LEU A 90 29.59 21.04 -37.63
C LEU A 90 29.42 20.76 -36.12
N TRP A 91 28.71 21.65 -35.43
CA TRP A 91 27.68 21.13 -34.55
C TRP A 91 26.62 20.62 -35.52
N ASP A 92 26.54 19.31 -35.70
CA ASP A 92 25.44 18.73 -36.46
C ASP A 92 24.13 19.26 -35.86
N GLU A 93 23.23 19.72 -36.73
CA GLU A 93 21.86 20.10 -36.35
C GLU A 93 21.12 18.95 -35.65
N ASP A 94 21.64 17.72 -35.74
CA ASP A 94 21.12 16.53 -35.07
C ASP A 94 21.35 16.52 -33.55
N ASP A 95 22.36 17.22 -33.00
CA ASP A 95 22.58 17.29 -31.53
C ASP A 95 21.74 18.42 -30.89
N TRP A 96 21.32 19.42 -31.68
CA TRP A 96 20.30 20.40 -31.28
C TRP A 96 18.95 19.72 -31.05
N GLY A 97 18.60 18.71 -31.85
CA GLY A 97 17.38 17.91 -31.69
C GLY A 97 17.27 17.16 -30.36
N SER A 98 18.41 16.89 -29.69
CA SER A 98 18.46 16.22 -28.38
C SER A 98 18.03 17.13 -27.22
N TRP A 99 18.15 18.47 -27.37
CA TRP A 99 17.93 19.43 -26.30
C TRP A 99 16.77 20.42 -26.55
N THR A 100 16.16 20.49 -27.74
CA THR A 100 15.13 21.51 -28.08
C THR A 100 13.72 21.03 -28.42
N SER A 101 13.26 19.87 -27.95
CA SER A 101 11.88 19.41 -28.21
C SER A 101 10.80 19.96 -27.25
N SER A 102 10.75 21.28 -27.00
CA SER A 102 9.53 21.92 -26.48
C SER A 102 9.57 23.45 -26.55
N GLY A 103 9.47 23.99 -27.76
CA GLY A 103 9.22 25.41 -28.00
C GLY A 103 8.00 25.61 -28.91
N SER A 104 6.80 25.35 -28.41
CA SER A 104 5.55 25.73 -29.07
C SER A 104 4.48 26.02 -28.02
N SER A 105 3.97 27.25 -28.05
CA SER A 105 2.97 27.86 -27.16
C SER A 105 1.56 27.30 -27.36
N ASN A 106 1.37 26.00 -27.20
CA ASN A 106 0.06 25.39 -26.98
C ASN A 106 -0.02 25.00 -25.50
N LYS A 107 -1.13 25.31 -24.81
CA LYS A 107 -1.38 25.04 -23.38
C LYS A 107 -0.65 23.76 -22.94
N VAL A 108 0.50 23.94 -22.29
CA VAL A 108 1.34 22.83 -21.85
C VAL A 108 0.58 22.18 -20.72
N GLU A 109 0.02 20.99 -20.97
CA GLU A 109 -0.43 20.08 -19.93
C GLU A 109 0.76 19.92 -18.97
N TRP A 110 0.58 20.33 -17.72
CA TRP A 110 1.66 20.38 -16.73
C TRP A 110 2.22 18.97 -16.55
N ASP A 111 3.47 18.74 -16.95
CA ASP A 111 4.19 17.49 -16.74
C ASP A 111 5.40 17.78 -15.85
N PRO A 112 5.36 17.38 -14.56
CA PRO A 112 6.44 17.63 -13.60
C PRO A 112 7.72 16.83 -13.92
N LEU A 113 7.64 15.82 -14.79
CA LEU A 113 8.79 15.09 -15.29
C LEU A 113 9.28 15.56 -16.65
N ARG A 114 8.49 16.33 -17.42
CA ARG A 114 8.93 16.99 -18.64
C ARG A 114 9.97 18.07 -18.30
N ALA A 115 11.24 17.67 -18.35
CA ALA A 115 12.35 18.56 -18.13
C ALA A 115 12.61 19.42 -19.36
N ASP A 116 12.89 20.71 -19.16
CA ASP A 116 13.70 21.41 -20.13
C ASP A 116 15.11 20.82 -20.03
N ALA A 117 15.59 20.28 -21.14
CA ALA A 117 16.91 19.68 -21.19
C ALA A 117 18.00 20.78 -21.16
N THR A 118 17.66 22.03 -21.47
CA THR A 118 18.61 23.13 -21.59
C THR A 118 19.32 23.41 -20.25
N PRO A 119 20.66 23.27 -20.18
CA PRO A 119 21.41 23.46 -18.95
C PRO A 119 21.29 24.87 -18.36
N PHE A 120 21.35 24.96 -17.04
CA PHE A 120 21.54 26.25 -16.37
C PHE A 120 22.96 26.78 -16.55
N THR A 121 23.07 28.09 -16.73
CA THR A 121 24.35 28.80 -16.81
C THR A 121 24.56 29.73 -15.63
N GLU A 122 23.48 30.25 -15.03
CA GLU A 122 23.54 31.16 -13.89
C GLU A 122 22.35 30.97 -12.95
N LEU A 123 22.58 31.20 -11.67
CA LEU A 123 21.56 31.19 -10.61
C LEU A 123 21.63 32.49 -9.78
N GLN A 124 20.46 32.98 -9.38
CA GLN A 124 20.30 34.08 -8.42
C GLN A 124 19.17 33.81 -7.44
N VAL A 125 19.25 34.43 -6.27
CA VAL A 125 18.21 34.41 -5.23
C VAL A 125 17.73 35.84 -5.00
N LYS A 126 16.42 36.07 -4.99
CA LYS A 126 15.82 37.39 -4.76
C LYS A 126 14.62 37.31 -3.82
N THR A 127 14.60 38.23 -2.86
CA THR A 127 13.43 38.48 -2.01
C THR A 127 12.40 39.34 -2.75
N CYS A 128 11.14 39.09 -2.45
CA CYS A 128 10.02 39.84 -3.01
C CYS A 128 9.01 40.19 -1.91
N VAL A 129 8.66 41.47 -1.81
CA VAL A 129 7.74 41.98 -0.77
C VAL A 129 6.28 41.72 -1.13
N LEU A 130 5.96 41.62 -2.42
CA LEU A 130 4.62 41.37 -2.93
C LEU A 130 4.57 40.02 -3.64
N SER A 131 3.42 39.36 -3.69
CA SER A 131 3.27 38.17 -4.52
C SER A 131 3.44 38.56 -6.00
N PRO A 132 4.23 37.82 -6.79
CA PRO A 132 4.59 38.23 -8.15
C PRO A 132 3.46 38.03 -9.19
N GLY A 133 2.23 37.72 -8.79
CA GLY A 133 1.09 37.45 -9.69
C GLY A 133 0.48 38.67 -10.40
N VAL A 134 0.92 39.91 -10.11
CA VAL A 134 0.36 41.14 -10.70
C VAL A 134 1.38 41.93 -11.52
N TYR A 135 2.66 41.96 -11.10
CA TYR A 135 3.81 42.48 -11.86
C TYR A 135 5.09 41.81 -11.33
N ASP A 136 5.97 41.30 -12.20
CA ASP A 136 7.26 40.75 -11.76
C ASP A 136 8.28 41.86 -11.46
N MET A 137 8.05 42.57 -10.36
CA MET A 137 8.95 43.61 -9.85
C MET A 137 10.15 43.05 -9.09
N CYS A 138 10.32 41.72 -9.05
CA CYS A 138 11.27 41.03 -8.20
C CYS A 138 12.26 40.13 -8.96
N SER A 139 12.10 40.02 -10.27
CA SER A 139 13.13 39.49 -11.16
C SER A 139 14.47 40.24 -10.98
N PRO A 140 15.61 39.53 -11.06
CA PRO A 140 16.90 40.18 -11.11
C PRO A 140 16.98 41.21 -12.23
N ALA A 141 17.59 42.36 -11.95
CA ALA A 141 17.79 43.39 -12.96
C ALA A 141 18.65 42.84 -14.12
N SER A 142 18.18 43.07 -15.35
CA SER A 142 18.88 42.72 -16.57
C SER A 142 18.64 43.76 -17.66
N SER A 143 19.64 44.02 -18.48
CA SER A 143 19.50 44.83 -19.70
C SER A 143 19.13 43.97 -20.90
N ALA A 144 18.45 44.55 -21.89
CA ALA A 144 18.10 43.83 -23.14
C ALA A 144 19.33 43.22 -23.84
N LYS A 145 20.51 43.82 -23.69
CA LYS A 145 21.77 43.27 -24.22
C LYS A 145 22.22 42.04 -23.44
N GLU A 146 22.07 42.04 -22.12
CA GLU A 146 22.38 40.88 -21.28
C GLU A 146 21.41 39.74 -21.57
N ASP A 147 20.12 40.01 -21.67
CA ASP A 147 19.13 38.97 -21.98
C ASP A 147 19.36 38.37 -23.39
N ALA A 148 19.70 39.21 -24.38
CA ALA A 148 20.04 38.74 -25.72
C ALA A 148 21.31 37.87 -25.78
N THR A 149 22.21 37.98 -24.80
CA THR A 149 23.50 37.25 -24.79
C THR A 149 23.56 36.12 -23.77
N ARG A 150 22.74 36.16 -22.72
CA ARG A 150 22.79 35.25 -21.57
C ARG A 150 21.44 34.56 -21.30
N GLY A 151 20.41 34.93 -22.03
CA GLY A 151 19.03 34.48 -21.79
C GLY A 151 18.32 35.35 -20.76
N GLU A 152 16.99 35.32 -20.81
CA GLU A 152 16.15 35.97 -19.80
C GLU A 152 16.19 35.19 -18.48
N TRP A 153 15.93 35.89 -17.38
CA TRP A 153 15.77 35.25 -16.07
C TRP A 153 14.45 34.48 -16.03
N VAL A 154 14.52 33.20 -15.69
CA VAL A 154 13.35 32.34 -15.47
C VAL A 154 13.23 32.07 -13.98
N ARG A 155 12.04 32.30 -13.42
CA ARG A 155 11.73 32.00 -12.01
C ARG A 155 11.46 30.52 -11.82
N ILE A 156 12.07 29.90 -10.81
CA ILE A 156 11.66 28.59 -10.29
C ILE A 156 10.46 28.84 -9.37
N ASP A 157 9.28 28.40 -9.79
CA ASP A 157 7.99 28.87 -9.25
C ASP A 157 7.57 28.22 -7.93
N LYS A 158 8.47 28.25 -6.94
CA LYS A 158 8.22 27.85 -5.56
C LYS A 158 8.89 28.84 -4.60
N ASP A 159 8.10 29.39 -3.68
CA ASP A 159 8.56 30.31 -2.65
C ASP A 159 9.37 29.57 -1.58
N VAL A 160 10.69 29.74 -1.57
CA VAL A 160 11.60 29.15 -0.58
C VAL A 160 11.20 29.53 0.86
N ASN A 161 10.56 30.69 1.04
CA ASN A 161 10.11 31.20 2.33
C ASN A 161 8.67 30.83 2.69
N ARG A 162 8.00 29.97 1.91
CA ARG A 162 6.59 29.62 2.13
C ARG A 162 6.38 29.14 3.56
N ARG A 163 5.45 29.78 4.29
CA ARG A 163 5.11 29.57 5.72
C ARG A 163 6.21 29.92 6.75
N VAL A 164 7.45 30.17 6.35
CA VAL A 164 8.58 30.38 7.27
C VAL A 164 9.17 31.79 7.23
N GLY A 165 8.88 32.56 6.18
CA GLY A 165 9.41 33.90 5.98
C GLY A 165 8.38 35.03 6.08
N VAL A 166 8.88 36.25 6.28
CA VAL A 166 8.08 37.50 6.27
C VAL A 166 7.94 38.10 4.87
N TYR A 167 8.71 37.62 3.90
CA TYR A 167 8.68 37.98 2.48
C TYR A 167 8.82 36.71 1.63
N TYR A 168 8.40 36.79 0.37
CA TYR A 168 8.65 35.72 -0.60
C TYR A 168 10.13 35.69 -0.97
N LEU A 169 10.66 34.49 -1.27
CA LEU A 169 12.02 34.29 -1.72
C LEU A 169 12.02 33.30 -2.89
N TYR A 170 12.53 33.74 -4.04
CA TYR A 170 12.57 32.91 -5.24
C TYR A 170 13.99 32.74 -5.78
N ILE A 171 14.20 31.61 -6.42
CA ILE A 171 15.41 31.30 -7.19
C ILE A 171 15.11 31.62 -8.65
N TYR A 172 16.05 32.28 -9.31
CA TYR A 172 16.00 32.63 -10.72
C TYR A 172 17.18 31.98 -11.43
N ALA A 173 16.92 31.44 -12.62
CA ALA A 173 17.92 30.76 -13.43
C ALA A 173 17.99 31.36 -14.83
N ARG A 174 19.19 31.35 -15.42
CA ARG A 174 19.39 31.52 -16.86
C ARG A 174 19.74 30.18 -17.49
N ARG A 175 19.24 29.98 -18.69
CA ARG A 175 19.47 28.77 -19.49
C ARG A 175 20.42 29.05 -20.64
N LEU A 176 21.16 28.02 -21.05
CA LEU A 176 22.11 28.10 -22.15
C LEU A 176 21.41 28.48 -23.45
N LEU A 177 21.83 29.59 -24.07
CA LEU A 177 21.32 30.01 -25.37
C LEU A 177 21.90 29.20 -26.53
N PRO A 178 21.15 29.04 -27.64
CA PRO A 178 21.69 28.44 -28.85
C PRO A 178 22.95 29.10 -29.39
N GLY A 179 23.95 28.27 -29.70
CA GLY A 179 25.28 28.69 -30.16
C GLY A 179 26.18 29.32 -29.09
N SER A 180 25.71 29.44 -27.83
CA SER A 180 26.50 30.03 -26.76
C SER A 180 27.62 29.10 -26.29
N LYS A 181 28.79 29.68 -25.98
CA LYS A 181 29.95 29.00 -25.38
C LYS A 181 30.01 29.15 -23.86
N ALA A 182 28.92 29.61 -23.23
CA ALA A 182 28.88 29.81 -21.78
C ALA A 182 29.14 28.49 -21.03
N ASN A 183 29.80 28.60 -19.88
CA ASN A 183 29.95 27.47 -18.97
C ASN A 183 28.58 27.08 -18.39
N VAL A 184 28.42 25.80 -18.08
CA VAL A 184 27.17 25.23 -17.56
C VAL A 184 27.35 24.83 -16.10
N ILE A 185 26.26 24.86 -15.35
CA ILE A 185 26.23 24.51 -13.93
C ILE A 185 26.22 22.99 -13.80
N THR A 186 27.17 22.44 -13.06
CA THR A 186 27.32 20.99 -12.86
C THR A 186 27.35 20.58 -11.39
N ASP A 187 27.34 21.51 -10.44
CA ASP A 187 27.22 21.15 -9.03
C ASP A 187 26.65 22.32 -8.23
N ILE A 188 25.98 22.04 -7.12
CA ILE A 188 25.42 23.04 -6.21
C ILE A 188 25.68 22.61 -4.76
N ARG A 189 26.22 23.52 -3.96
CA ARG A 189 26.48 23.33 -2.52
C ARG A 189 25.91 24.49 -1.72
N LEU A 190 25.40 24.19 -0.52
CA LEU A 190 24.85 25.19 0.39
C LEU A 190 25.77 25.29 1.60
N LEU A 191 26.26 26.49 1.90
CA LEU A 191 27.23 26.73 2.98
C LEU A 191 26.72 27.83 3.91
N ASN A 192 26.80 27.60 5.23
CA ASN A 192 26.39 28.56 6.26
C ASN A 192 27.57 29.42 6.78
N HIS A 193 28.72 29.32 6.13
CA HIS A 193 29.96 30.03 6.43
C HIS A 193 30.61 30.45 5.12
N SER A 194 31.59 31.35 5.20
CA SER A 194 32.38 31.76 4.04
C SER A 194 33.10 30.55 3.46
N ALA A 195 32.97 30.31 2.15
CA ALA A 195 33.54 29.14 1.49
C ALA A 195 35.06 29.04 1.69
N GLN A 196 35.52 27.90 2.16
CA GLN A 196 36.93 27.52 2.17
C GLN A 196 37.22 26.52 1.04
N ILE A 197 38.49 26.38 0.67
CA ILE A 197 38.93 25.44 -0.38
C ILE A 197 38.55 24.00 -0.03
N SER A 198 38.46 23.64 1.26
CA SER A 198 38.02 22.32 1.71
C SER A 198 36.54 22.04 1.46
N ASP A 199 35.71 23.07 1.40
CA ASP A 199 34.23 22.94 1.35
C ASP A 199 33.72 22.77 -0.08
N LEU A 200 34.58 23.11 -1.06
CA LEU A 200 34.32 23.06 -2.49
C LEU A 200 35.33 22.09 -3.14
N SER A 201 34.98 21.49 -4.28
CA SER A 201 35.95 20.61 -4.96
C SER A 201 37.19 21.39 -5.39
N GLU A 202 38.39 20.82 -5.20
CA GLU A 202 39.66 21.51 -5.54
C GLU A 202 39.78 21.84 -7.04
N ASP A 203 39.05 21.11 -7.89
CA ASP A 203 38.93 21.32 -9.32
C ASP A 203 37.68 22.16 -9.66
N GLY A 204 37.87 23.27 -10.38
CA GLY A 204 36.79 24.02 -11.03
C GLY A 204 36.56 25.46 -10.54
N LEU A 205 35.69 26.17 -11.27
CA LEU A 205 35.29 27.55 -10.97
C LEU A 205 33.97 27.52 -10.19
N TRP A 206 34.01 27.96 -8.94
CA TRP A 206 32.82 28.06 -8.09
C TRP A 206 32.35 29.50 -7.98
N VAL A 207 31.03 29.71 -8.08
CA VAL A 207 30.39 31.02 -7.94
C VAL A 207 29.48 31.02 -6.73
N GLU A 208 29.64 32.03 -5.87
CA GLU A 208 28.75 32.27 -4.74
C GLU A 208 27.56 33.15 -5.16
N VAL A 209 26.35 32.74 -4.77
CA VAL A 209 25.14 33.54 -4.91
C VAL A 209 25.06 34.53 -3.75
N SER A 210 25.06 35.82 -4.08
CA SER A 210 25.22 36.91 -3.09
C SER A 210 24.12 37.01 -2.02
N ALA A 211 22.94 36.43 -2.27
CA ALA A 211 21.83 36.46 -1.34
C ALA A 211 21.67 35.11 -0.63
N SER A 212 21.40 35.16 0.67
CA SER A 212 21.13 33.98 1.48
C SER A 212 19.81 33.33 1.08
N LEU A 213 19.77 32.00 1.03
CA LEU A 213 18.54 31.21 0.92
C LEU A 213 17.67 31.28 2.19
N ARG A 214 18.19 31.86 3.28
CA ARG A 214 17.47 32.10 4.53
C ARG A 214 17.12 33.57 4.74
N GLU A 215 17.24 34.39 3.70
CA GLU A 215 16.87 35.80 3.76
C GLU A 215 15.36 35.96 4.00
N GLY A 216 14.97 36.73 5.01
CA GLY A 216 13.56 36.94 5.36
C GLY A 216 12.91 35.81 6.17
N VAL A 217 13.65 34.75 6.52
CA VAL A 217 13.19 33.67 7.41
C VAL A 217 13.01 34.18 8.84
N TRP A 218 11.90 33.83 9.50
CA TRP A 218 11.58 34.26 10.87
C TRP A 218 11.17 33.11 11.80
N PRO A 219 11.68 33.01 13.06
CA PRO A 219 12.80 33.76 13.63
C PRO A 219 14.08 33.68 12.78
N ARG A 220 14.99 34.64 12.92
CA ARG A 220 16.20 34.69 12.07
C ARG A 220 17.08 33.46 12.28
N MET A 221 17.58 32.88 11.20
CA MET A 221 18.56 31.80 11.19
C MET A 221 19.93 32.31 10.71
N THR A 222 20.99 31.54 10.98
CA THR A 222 22.31 31.76 10.36
C THR A 222 22.16 31.72 8.84
N PRO A 223 22.70 32.72 8.10
CA PRO A 223 22.62 32.75 6.64
C PRO A 223 23.12 31.46 6.00
N LEU A 224 22.54 31.10 4.86
CA LEU A 224 22.92 29.92 4.08
C LEU A 224 23.05 30.33 2.62
N PHE A 225 24.27 30.27 2.09
CA PHE A 225 24.61 30.74 0.76
C PHE A 225 24.74 29.59 -0.23
N MET A 226 24.14 29.77 -1.39
CA MET A 226 24.23 28.83 -2.51
C MET A 226 25.50 29.07 -3.30
N HIS A 227 26.25 28.01 -3.57
CA HIS A 227 27.44 28.00 -4.41
C HIS A 227 27.23 27.02 -5.54
N TYR A 228 27.57 27.40 -6.77
CA TYR A 228 27.45 26.51 -7.91
C TYR A 228 28.76 26.41 -8.71
N LYS A 229 29.04 25.21 -9.23
CA LYS A 229 30.24 24.91 -10.03
C LYS A 229 29.95 25.14 -11.50
N LEU A 230 30.78 25.97 -12.14
CA LEU A 230 30.78 26.18 -13.58
C LEU A 230 31.78 25.24 -14.25
N THR A 231 31.33 24.51 -15.27
CA THR A 231 32.15 23.61 -16.09
C THR A 231 32.06 24.00 -17.54
N SER A 232 33.18 23.89 -18.28
CA SER A 232 33.18 24.19 -19.69
C SER A 232 32.42 23.12 -20.48
N GLN A 233 31.71 23.51 -21.52
CA GLN A 233 31.02 22.55 -22.40
C GLN A 233 32.01 21.59 -23.09
N ALA A 234 33.29 21.97 -23.21
CA ALA A 234 34.32 21.08 -23.75
C ALA A 234 34.61 19.91 -22.79
N ASP A 235 34.74 20.19 -21.49
CA ASP A 235 35.01 19.17 -20.47
C ASP A 235 33.83 18.21 -20.32
N VAL A 236 32.60 18.72 -20.34
CA VAL A 236 31.38 17.87 -20.32
C VAL A 236 31.37 16.93 -21.52
N ARG A 237 31.65 17.44 -22.74
CA ARG A 237 31.71 16.60 -23.95
C ARG A 237 32.85 15.59 -23.88
N GLN A 238 34.00 15.97 -23.36
CA GLN A 238 35.11 15.05 -23.16
C GLN A 238 34.72 13.91 -22.19
N ALA A 239 34.06 14.24 -21.08
CA ALA A 239 33.56 13.27 -20.13
C ALA A 239 32.52 12.32 -20.74
N ARG A 240 31.54 12.85 -21.49
CA ARG A 240 30.57 12.03 -22.23
C ARG A 240 31.24 11.09 -23.22
N ARG A 241 32.20 11.57 -24.02
CA ARG A 241 32.98 10.76 -24.98
C ARG A 241 33.86 9.70 -24.32
N ALA A 242 34.32 9.96 -23.09
CA ALA A 242 35.11 9.00 -22.32
C ALA A 242 34.24 7.89 -21.69
N SER A 243 32.93 8.13 -21.56
CA SER A 243 31.96 7.18 -21.03
C SER A 243 31.37 6.31 -22.14
N LYS A 244 31.08 5.05 -21.82
CA LYS A 244 30.44 4.10 -22.76
C LYS A 244 28.98 4.45 -23.04
N ASP A 245 28.32 5.09 -22.08
CA ASP A 245 26.88 5.37 -22.14
C ASP A 245 26.60 6.85 -22.52
N ASN A 246 27.62 7.54 -23.06
CA ASN A 246 27.57 8.97 -23.37
C ASN A 246 27.18 9.85 -22.15
N ASP A 247 27.63 9.44 -20.97
CA ASP A 247 27.27 10.03 -19.67
C ASP A 247 28.47 10.76 -19.04
N ALA A 248 28.34 12.06 -18.74
CA ALA A 248 29.39 12.82 -18.06
C ALA A 248 29.43 12.61 -16.53
N GLY A 249 28.54 11.80 -15.95
CA GLY A 249 28.49 11.52 -14.52
C GLY A 249 28.31 12.78 -13.70
N ALA A 250 29.23 13.05 -12.75
CA ALA A 250 29.20 14.26 -11.93
C ALA A 250 29.39 15.57 -12.70
N LEU A 251 29.86 15.51 -13.96
CA LEU A 251 29.99 16.67 -14.85
C LEU A 251 28.76 16.86 -15.74
N GLU A 252 27.74 16.00 -15.64
CA GLU A 252 26.50 16.19 -16.39
C GLU A 252 25.79 17.48 -15.94
N PRO A 253 25.38 18.39 -16.84
CA PRO A 253 24.84 19.68 -16.42
C PRO A 253 23.52 19.56 -15.67
N ILE A 254 23.29 20.47 -14.72
CA ILE A 254 22.02 20.62 -14.03
C ILE A 254 21.06 21.40 -14.94
N THR A 255 19.87 20.84 -15.17
CA THR A 255 18.87 21.38 -16.09
C THR A 255 17.59 21.81 -15.37
N GLU A 256 17.35 21.30 -14.16
CA GLU A 256 16.16 21.64 -13.37
C GLU A 256 16.49 21.75 -11.89
N LEU A 257 15.71 22.59 -11.20
CA LEU A 257 15.75 22.81 -9.75
C LEU A 257 14.33 22.78 -9.20
N ASP A 258 14.17 22.16 -8.02
CA ASP A 258 12.90 22.09 -7.31
C ASP A 258 13.11 22.43 -5.82
N VAL A 259 12.12 23.08 -5.23
CA VAL A 259 12.05 23.34 -3.79
C VAL A 259 11.11 22.32 -3.18
N LEU A 260 11.62 21.54 -2.23
CA LEU A 260 10.86 20.56 -1.47
C LEU A 260 10.49 21.16 -0.12
N TYR A 261 9.23 21.06 0.27
CA TYR A 261 8.78 21.45 1.60
C TYR A 261 8.56 20.22 2.47
N GLY A 262 8.86 20.33 3.76
CA GLY A 262 8.90 19.19 4.69
C GLY A 262 10.34 18.82 5.06
N SER A 263 10.48 17.74 5.84
CA SER A 263 11.78 17.35 6.40
C SER A 263 12.43 16.23 5.56
N GLU A 264 13.02 15.21 6.19
CA GLU A 264 13.71 14.14 5.46
C GLU A 264 12.76 13.11 4.83
N GLU A 265 11.52 13.04 5.31
CA GLU A 265 10.49 12.14 4.81
C GLU A 265 9.97 12.47 3.40
N VAL A 266 10.19 13.69 2.91
CA VAL A 266 9.75 14.11 1.57
C VAL A 266 10.83 13.77 0.54
N SER A 267 10.50 12.84 -0.36
CA SER A 267 11.39 12.49 -1.47
C SER A 267 11.30 13.50 -2.62
N PRO A 268 12.40 13.74 -3.36
CA PRO A 268 12.34 14.49 -4.61
C PRO A 268 11.59 13.71 -5.69
N LEU A 269 11.07 14.41 -6.71
CA LEU A 269 10.50 13.80 -7.91
C LEU A 269 11.50 12.85 -8.59
N PRO A 270 11.04 11.81 -9.31
CA PRO A 270 11.91 10.91 -10.07
C PRO A 270 12.96 11.65 -10.93
N GLY A 271 14.24 11.29 -10.77
CA GLY A 271 15.37 11.93 -11.46
C GLY A 271 15.98 13.14 -10.76
N PHE A 272 15.32 13.70 -9.75
CA PHE A 272 15.89 14.75 -8.93
C PHE A 272 16.73 14.15 -7.80
N THR A 273 17.84 14.81 -7.48
CA THR A 273 18.72 14.55 -6.35
C THR A 273 18.52 15.67 -5.33
N LYS A 274 18.09 15.30 -4.12
CA LYS A 274 17.95 16.23 -2.99
C LYS A 274 19.33 16.64 -2.51
N ILE A 275 19.54 17.94 -2.26
CA ILE A 275 20.74 18.46 -1.62
C ILE A 275 20.63 18.18 -0.12
N GLU A 276 21.63 17.51 0.46
CA GLU A 276 21.61 17.03 1.84
C GLU A 276 21.43 18.15 2.87
N THR A 277 21.97 19.35 2.61
CA THR A 277 21.83 20.49 3.52
C THR A 277 20.44 21.12 3.38
N PRO A 278 19.58 21.08 4.41
CA PRO A 278 18.29 21.74 4.35
C PRO A 278 18.43 23.27 4.46
N ILE A 279 17.54 23.97 3.76
CA ILE A 279 17.40 25.42 3.84
C ILE A 279 16.81 25.81 5.19
N THR A 280 15.74 25.13 5.63
CA THR A 280 15.11 25.34 6.95
C THR A 280 14.77 24.02 7.60
N GLY A 281 14.52 23.99 8.92
CA GLY A 281 14.14 22.77 9.65
C GLY A 281 15.27 21.74 9.85
N GLY A 282 16.53 22.12 9.58
CA GLY A 282 17.70 21.30 9.83
C GLY A 282 18.08 21.19 11.32
N LEU A 283 19.18 20.47 11.61
CA LEU A 283 19.71 20.35 12.97
C LEU A 283 20.15 21.69 13.57
N ASP A 284 20.46 22.67 12.73
CA ASP A 284 20.85 24.03 13.12
C ASP A 284 19.66 24.97 13.36
N ASP A 285 18.43 24.46 13.31
CA ASP A 285 17.20 25.19 13.58
C ASP A 285 16.61 24.82 14.95
N GLU A 286 16.91 25.63 15.97
CA GLU A 286 16.41 25.44 17.33
C GLU A 286 14.87 25.57 17.45
N ASN A 287 14.21 26.16 16.44
CA ASN A 287 12.76 26.34 16.38
C ASN A 287 12.08 25.33 15.43
N ARG A 288 12.74 24.21 15.14
CA ARG A 288 12.14 23.07 14.43
C ARG A 288 11.08 22.41 15.32
N VAL A 289 9.88 22.95 15.33
CA VAL A 289 8.77 22.34 16.09
C VAL A 289 7.49 22.63 15.37
N GLY A 290 6.79 21.62 14.86
CA GLY A 290 5.38 21.74 14.44
C GLY A 290 5.07 21.58 12.95
N ASN A 291 3.77 21.51 12.66
CA ASN A 291 3.15 21.38 11.34
C ASN A 291 3.13 22.68 10.51
N GLY A 292 3.81 23.74 10.99
CA GLY A 292 3.89 25.08 10.39
C GLY A 292 2.67 25.98 10.57
N TYR A 293 1.77 25.67 11.52
CA TYR A 293 0.60 26.50 11.83
C TYR A 293 0.70 27.34 13.11
N GLY A 294 1.84 27.29 13.83
CA GLY A 294 2.06 28.05 15.06
C GLY A 294 3.11 29.15 14.94
N LYS A 295 2.99 30.22 15.75
CA LYS A 295 4.07 31.21 15.89
C LYS A 295 5.33 30.52 16.42
N GLY A 296 6.44 30.61 15.69
CA GLY A 296 7.72 29.99 16.05
C GLY A 296 7.88 28.53 15.59
N THR A 297 6.90 27.98 14.85
CA THR A 297 7.00 26.65 14.24
C THR A 297 7.62 26.74 12.85
N ARG A 298 8.70 25.99 12.56
CA ARG A 298 9.33 26.00 11.24
C ARG A 298 9.21 24.66 10.52
N ILE A 299 8.67 24.70 9.30
CA ILE A 299 8.66 23.56 8.37
C ILE A 299 10.01 23.50 7.66
N GLY A 300 10.50 22.28 7.42
CA GLY A 300 11.69 22.04 6.61
C GLY A 300 11.52 22.51 5.17
N ALA A 301 12.61 22.95 4.56
CA ALA A 301 12.68 23.20 3.13
C ALA A 301 14.05 22.76 2.62
N SER A 302 14.08 22.13 1.46
CA SER A 302 15.31 21.66 0.82
C SER A 302 15.30 21.98 -0.66
N LEU A 303 16.49 22.00 -1.27
CA LEU A 303 16.64 22.13 -2.71
C LEU A 303 16.89 20.74 -3.30
N ALA A 304 16.33 20.48 -4.48
CA ALA A 304 16.67 19.32 -5.29
C ALA A 304 17.00 19.76 -6.70
N TYR A 305 17.90 19.03 -7.37
CA TYR A 305 18.31 19.33 -8.74
C TYR A 305 18.20 18.09 -9.61
N ARG A 306 18.02 18.27 -10.92
CA ARG A 306 18.03 17.19 -11.90
C ARG A 306 19.00 17.49 -13.03
N ARG A 307 19.76 16.46 -13.43
CA ARG A 307 20.76 16.54 -14.52
C ARG A 307 20.27 15.92 -15.82
N LYS A 308 19.37 14.94 -15.71
CA LYS A 308 18.83 14.19 -16.86
C LYS A 308 17.35 13.98 -16.67
N SER A 309 16.61 14.04 -17.79
CA SER A 309 15.24 13.57 -17.81
C SER A 309 15.21 12.07 -17.55
N THR A 310 14.28 11.62 -16.71
CA THR A 310 14.11 10.21 -16.35
C THR A 310 12.97 9.63 -17.16
N THR A 311 13.24 8.56 -17.91
CA THR A 311 12.17 7.79 -18.54
C THR A 311 11.44 6.97 -17.50
N LEU A 312 10.12 7.13 -17.42
CA LEU A 312 9.29 6.33 -16.52
C LEU A 312 9.33 4.84 -16.92
N PRO A 313 9.32 3.92 -15.94
CA PRO A 313 9.15 2.51 -16.24
C PRO A 313 7.79 2.27 -16.88
N THR A 314 7.71 1.31 -17.79
CA THR A 314 6.44 0.88 -18.38
C THR A 314 5.53 0.34 -17.29
N VAL A 315 4.32 0.88 -17.22
CA VAL A 315 3.30 0.42 -16.29
C VAL A 315 2.92 -1.03 -16.62
N PRO A 316 3.08 -1.98 -15.67
CA PRO A 316 2.81 -3.38 -15.95
C PRO A 316 1.30 -3.61 -16.09
N THR A 317 0.94 -4.55 -16.95
CA THR A 317 -0.43 -5.05 -17.01
C THR A 317 -0.73 -5.87 -15.76
N LEU A 318 -1.84 -5.58 -15.06
CA LEU A 318 -2.24 -6.33 -13.88
C LEU A 318 -2.65 -7.75 -14.29
N ARG A 319 -1.99 -8.76 -13.74
CA ARG A 319 -2.22 -10.17 -14.10
C ARG A 319 -2.25 -11.03 -12.85
N PHE A 320 -3.08 -12.08 -12.89
CA PHE A 320 -3.00 -13.15 -11.92
C PHE A 320 -1.66 -13.87 -12.02
N SER A 321 -1.14 -14.32 -10.89
CA SER A 321 -0.05 -15.31 -10.86
C SER A 321 -0.47 -16.60 -11.60
N ALA A 322 0.50 -17.44 -11.97
CA ALA A 322 0.23 -18.72 -12.65
C ALA A 322 -0.73 -19.64 -11.86
N VAL A 323 -0.78 -19.48 -10.53
CA VAL A 323 -1.67 -20.22 -9.63
C VAL A 323 -3.01 -19.51 -9.37
N GLY A 324 -3.29 -18.41 -10.06
CA GLY A 324 -4.56 -17.69 -9.97
C GLY A 324 -4.73 -16.83 -8.73
N LYS A 325 -3.64 -16.40 -8.09
CA LYS A 325 -3.63 -15.50 -6.92
C LYS A 325 -3.25 -14.07 -7.30
N TYR A 326 -3.84 -13.11 -6.59
CA TYR A 326 -3.55 -11.67 -6.66
C TYR A 326 -3.88 -10.99 -5.32
N LYS A 327 -3.04 -10.09 -4.82
CA LYS A 327 -3.18 -9.43 -3.52
C LYS A 327 -3.22 -7.91 -3.64
N ILE A 328 -4.19 -7.28 -2.99
CA ILE A 328 -4.37 -5.83 -2.97
C ILE A 328 -4.26 -5.33 -1.54
N LEU A 329 -3.37 -4.36 -1.29
CA LEU A 329 -3.30 -3.62 -0.03
C LEU A 329 -4.10 -2.32 -0.17
N GLN A 330 -5.13 -2.14 0.65
CA GLN A 330 -5.86 -0.89 0.80
C GLN A 330 -5.22 -0.05 1.91
N VAL A 331 -4.79 1.16 1.54
CA VAL A 331 -4.26 2.16 2.47
C VAL A 331 -5.22 3.35 2.46
N ALA A 332 -5.99 3.50 3.53
CA ALA A 332 -7.00 4.54 3.65
C ALA A 332 -6.54 5.59 4.68
N ASP A 333 -6.89 6.86 4.47
CA ASP A 333 -6.82 7.87 5.51
C ASP A 333 -5.40 8.03 6.08
N LEU A 334 -4.41 8.39 5.24
CA LEU A 334 -3.04 8.67 5.70
C LEU A 334 -2.90 10.03 6.38
N HIS A 335 -3.74 11.00 6.02
CA HIS A 335 -3.76 12.33 6.63
C HIS A 335 -2.36 12.94 6.78
N PHE A 336 -1.53 12.83 5.74
CA PHE A 336 -0.20 13.40 5.77
C PHE A 336 -0.22 14.90 5.54
N SER A 337 0.69 15.59 6.22
CA SER A 337 0.88 17.03 6.14
C SER A 337 2.15 17.34 5.35
N VAL A 338 2.40 18.62 5.03
CA VAL A 338 3.71 19.01 4.49
C VAL A 338 4.80 18.82 5.57
N GLY A 339 4.53 19.28 6.80
CA GLY A 339 5.41 19.08 7.96
C GLY A 339 5.29 17.68 8.60
N PRO A 340 5.85 17.49 9.80
CA PRO A 340 5.91 16.17 10.47
C PRO A 340 4.57 15.61 10.95
N GLY A 341 3.46 16.32 10.77
CA GLY A 341 2.14 15.95 11.29
C GLY A 341 2.00 16.14 12.81
N GLU A 342 0.80 15.91 13.33
CA GLU A 342 0.51 15.92 14.76
C GLU A 342 0.15 14.51 15.24
N CYS A 343 0.81 14.06 16.32
CA CYS A 343 0.55 12.77 16.91
C CYS A 343 -0.79 12.79 17.63
N ARG A 344 -1.76 11.99 17.17
CA ARG A 344 -3.13 11.99 17.70
C ARG A 344 -3.52 10.63 18.28
N ASP A 345 -4.08 10.68 19.49
CA ASP A 345 -4.79 9.57 20.14
C ASP A 345 -3.93 8.30 20.34
N LEU A 346 -2.67 8.49 20.76
CA LEU A 346 -1.76 7.40 21.17
C LEU A 346 -1.75 7.24 22.69
N ASP A 347 -1.39 6.06 23.18
CA ASP A 347 -1.06 5.88 24.59
C ASP A 347 0.28 6.60 24.93
N PRO A 348 0.53 6.88 26.23
CA PRO A 348 1.68 7.68 26.65
C PRO A 348 3.05 7.12 26.26
N GLN A 349 3.19 5.80 26.06
CA GLN A 349 4.46 5.19 25.69
C GLN A 349 4.79 5.50 24.23
N HIS A 350 3.84 5.28 23.33
CA HIS A 350 4.02 5.54 21.89
C HIS A 350 3.95 7.03 21.54
N GLU A 351 3.28 7.85 22.35
CA GLU A 351 3.18 9.29 22.12
C GLU A 351 4.55 9.99 22.08
N GLN A 352 5.47 9.61 22.96
CA GLN A 352 6.81 10.22 22.99
C GLN A 352 7.62 9.84 21.74
N GLU A 353 7.61 8.56 21.35
CA GLU A 353 8.29 8.09 20.14
C GLU A 353 7.74 8.77 18.89
N CYS A 354 6.42 8.94 18.82
CA CYS A 354 5.76 9.66 17.75
C CYS A 354 6.19 11.14 17.73
N LYS A 355 6.22 11.82 18.88
CA LYS A 355 6.64 13.24 18.97
C LYS A 355 8.11 13.46 18.59
N ASP A 356 8.98 12.49 18.86
CA ASP A 356 10.42 12.60 18.57
C ASP A 356 10.70 12.59 17.05
N ILE A 357 9.88 11.88 16.26
CA ILE A 357 10.08 11.70 14.81
C ILE A 357 9.04 12.48 13.98
N GLY A 358 7.85 12.73 14.52
CA GLY A 358 6.68 13.23 13.79
C GLY A 358 5.68 12.13 13.44
N ALA A 359 4.39 12.45 13.47
CA ALA A 359 3.30 11.53 13.16
C ALA A 359 3.38 10.96 11.73
N ASP A 360 3.72 11.79 10.75
CA ASP A 360 3.88 11.35 9.36
C ASP A 360 5.05 10.36 9.24
N GLY A 361 6.19 10.68 9.86
CA GLY A 361 7.38 9.80 9.89
C GLY A 361 7.12 8.48 10.61
N TYR A 362 6.37 8.52 11.72
CA TYR A 362 5.97 7.33 12.47
C TYR A 362 5.03 6.44 11.63
N SER A 363 4.08 7.05 10.93
CA SER A 363 3.12 6.36 10.06
C SER A 363 3.76 5.80 8.78
N LEU A 364 4.79 6.47 8.23
CA LEU A 364 5.56 5.95 7.10
C LEU A 364 6.29 4.65 7.46
N LYS A 365 6.87 4.54 8.66
CA LYS A 365 7.49 3.28 9.13
C LYS A 365 6.47 2.15 9.22
N TRP A 366 5.26 2.46 9.66
CA TRP A 366 4.16 1.50 9.67
C TRP A 366 3.77 1.09 8.23
N LEU A 367 3.61 2.05 7.31
CA LEU A 367 3.33 1.76 5.91
C LEU A 367 4.43 0.91 5.25
N GLU A 368 5.70 1.18 5.52
CA GLU A 368 6.83 0.35 5.06
C GLU A 368 6.70 -1.09 5.58
N THR A 369 6.44 -1.26 6.88
CA THR A 369 6.24 -2.58 7.50
C THR A 369 5.06 -3.30 6.86
N ALA A 370 3.92 -2.62 6.65
CA ALA A 370 2.75 -3.22 6.04
C ALA A 370 3.00 -3.66 4.59
N LEU A 371 3.74 -2.87 3.81
CA LEU A 371 4.15 -3.22 2.45
C LEU A 371 5.05 -4.45 2.43
N ASP A 372 6.03 -4.52 3.34
CA ASP A 372 7.01 -5.61 3.41
C ASP A 372 6.40 -6.92 3.93
N GLU A 373 5.49 -6.86 4.92
CA GLU A 373 4.79 -8.03 5.45
C GLU A 373 3.70 -8.54 4.50
N THR A 374 3.07 -7.63 3.74
CA THR A 374 1.97 -8.00 2.84
C THR A 374 2.48 -8.47 1.48
N GLU A 375 3.58 -7.92 0.95
CA GLU A 375 4.02 -8.13 -0.44
C GLU A 375 2.85 -8.05 -1.44
N PRO A 376 2.17 -6.89 -1.56
CA PRO A 376 0.99 -6.76 -2.41
C PRO A 376 1.34 -6.67 -3.90
N ASP A 377 0.46 -7.17 -4.76
CA ASP A 377 0.54 -7.03 -6.22
C ASP A 377 0.00 -5.67 -6.70
N LEU A 378 -0.79 -4.98 -5.87
CA LEU A 378 -1.34 -3.64 -6.09
C LEU A 378 -1.58 -2.92 -4.76
N VAL A 379 -1.28 -1.63 -4.71
CA VAL A 379 -1.69 -0.75 -3.61
C VAL A 379 -2.81 0.19 -4.08
N VAL A 380 -3.90 0.25 -3.32
CA VAL A 380 -5.00 1.20 -3.52
C VAL A 380 -4.98 2.19 -2.35
N PHE A 381 -4.62 3.44 -2.64
CA PHE A 381 -4.77 4.55 -1.71
C PHE A 381 -6.23 5.02 -1.77
N SER A 382 -7.03 4.71 -0.75
CA SER A 382 -8.49 4.81 -0.83
C SER A 382 -9.05 6.13 -0.28
N GLY A 383 -8.38 7.25 -0.55
CA GLY A 383 -8.77 8.62 -0.18
C GLY A 383 -8.22 9.09 1.16
N ASP A 384 -8.26 10.41 1.37
CA ASP A 384 -7.72 11.16 2.52
C ASP A 384 -6.24 10.85 2.78
N GLN A 385 -5.45 10.87 1.70
CA GLN A 385 -4.00 10.72 1.80
C GLN A 385 -3.36 12.02 2.29
N LEU A 386 -3.92 13.17 1.91
CA LEU A 386 -3.59 14.47 2.44
C LEU A 386 -4.48 14.77 3.65
N ASN A 387 -3.92 15.41 4.68
CA ASN A 387 -4.65 15.78 5.90
C ASN A 387 -5.68 16.88 5.69
N GLY A 388 -5.54 17.66 4.63
CA GLY A 388 -6.25 18.92 4.51
C GLY A 388 -5.93 19.87 5.68
N GLN A 389 -6.97 20.47 6.27
CA GLN A 389 -6.93 21.27 7.50
C GLN A 389 -5.77 22.28 7.54
N LYS A 390 -5.53 22.90 6.39
CA LYS A 390 -4.44 23.84 6.13
C LYS A 390 -3.02 23.25 6.17
N THR A 391 -2.79 22.03 6.66
CA THR A 391 -1.43 21.44 6.78
C THR A 391 -0.91 20.78 5.50
N SER A 392 -1.77 20.59 4.49
CA SER A 392 -1.46 19.97 3.19
C SER A 392 -1.32 20.98 2.03
N TRP A 393 -0.80 22.17 2.36
CA TRP A 393 -0.76 23.33 1.45
C TRP A 393 0.16 23.20 0.22
N ASP A 394 0.97 22.14 0.16
CA ASP A 394 1.76 21.73 -1.02
C ASP A 394 1.53 20.23 -1.28
N ALA A 395 0.62 19.91 -2.20
CA ALA A 395 0.21 18.52 -2.45
C ALA A 395 1.37 17.64 -2.94
N GLN A 396 2.29 18.21 -3.74
CA GLN A 396 3.45 17.48 -4.25
C GLN A 396 4.31 16.94 -3.08
N SER A 397 4.59 17.78 -2.09
CA SER A 397 5.40 17.37 -0.93
C SER A 397 4.73 16.23 -0.16
N VAL A 398 3.40 16.24 -0.01
CA VAL A 398 2.66 15.17 0.67
C VAL A 398 2.65 13.86 -0.14
N ILE A 399 2.30 13.93 -1.43
CA ILE A 399 2.27 12.76 -2.33
C ILE A 399 3.64 12.07 -2.38
N MET A 400 4.71 12.87 -2.37
CA MET A 400 6.08 12.39 -2.42
C MET A 400 6.62 11.83 -1.10
N LYS A 401 5.79 11.77 -0.03
CA LYS A 401 6.08 10.96 1.16
C LYS A 401 5.77 9.48 0.93
N PHE A 402 4.59 9.15 0.38
CA PHE A 402 4.12 7.76 0.29
C PHE A 402 4.32 7.11 -1.08
N ALA A 403 4.19 7.85 -2.19
CA ALA A 403 4.33 7.29 -3.54
C ALA A 403 5.69 6.58 -3.77
N PRO A 404 6.84 7.11 -3.29
CA PRO A 404 8.12 6.42 -3.44
C PRO A 404 8.20 5.08 -2.76
N LEU A 405 7.48 4.87 -1.66
CA LEU A 405 7.52 3.61 -0.93
C LEU A 405 6.98 2.45 -1.77
N VAL A 406 5.97 2.71 -2.60
CA VAL A 406 5.34 1.69 -3.45
C VAL A 406 6.11 1.49 -4.75
N TYR A 407 6.47 2.56 -5.46
CA TYR A 407 7.10 2.39 -6.76
C TYR A 407 8.56 1.95 -6.68
N ARG A 408 9.30 2.26 -5.59
CA ARG A 408 10.65 1.71 -5.36
C ARG A 408 10.62 0.20 -5.13
N ARG A 409 9.53 -0.31 -4.55
CA ARG A 409 9.24 -1.75 -4.39
C ARG A 409 8.72 -2.41 -5.68
N LYS A 410 8.60 -1.64 -6.77
CA LYS A 410 8.07 -2.07 -8.06
C LYS A 410 6.61 -2.52 -8.01
N ILE A 411 5.84 -1.94 -7.08
CA ILE A 411 4.43 -2.27 -6.88
C ILE A 411 3.59 -1.22 -7.64
N PRO A 412 2.71 -1.64 -8.57
CA PRO A 412 1.72 -0.75 -9.17
C PRO A 412 0.79 -0.17 -8.11
N TRP A 413 0.36 1.07 -8.31
CA TRP A 413 -0.46 1.75 -7.32
C TRP A 413 -1.45 2.72 -7.95
N THR A 414 -2.53 2.98 -7.22
CA THR A 414 -3.63 3.82 -7.70
C THR A 414 -4.31 4.53 -6.54
N ILE A 415 -5.15 5.51 -6.86
CA ILE A 415 -5.84 6.33 -5.86
C ILE A 415 -7.32 6.52 -6.20
N ILE A 416 -8.13 6.71 -5.17
CA ILE A 416 -9.39 7.46 -5.21
C ILE A 416 -9.26 8.63 -4.25
N PHE A 417 -9.89 9.75 -4.56
CA PHE A 417 -9.81 10.92 -3.69
C PHE A 417 -10.84 10.85 -2.55
N GLY A 418 -10.44 11.38 -1.40
CA GLY A 418 -11.30 11.65 -0.26
C GLY A 418 -11.59 13.13 -0.09
N ASN A 419 -12.38 13.46 0.92
CA ASN A 419 -12.82 14.84 1.14
C ASN A 419 -11.72 15.77 1.68
N HIS A 420 -10.65 15.23 2.28
CA HIS A 420 -9.51 16.02 2.74
C HIS A 420 -8.47 16.25 1.64
N ASP A 421 -8.50 15.49 0.54
CA ASP A 421 -7.45 15.55 -0.49
C ASP A 421 -7.42 16.87 -1.25
N GLU A 422 -8.54 17.60 -1.37
CA GLU A 422 -8.63 18.95 -1.95
C GLU A 422 -8.74 20.07 -0.89
N GLU A 423 -8.77 19.74 0.40
CA GLU A 423 -8.95 20.73 1.46
C GLU A 423 -7.66 21.55 1.70
N ASP A 424 -7.74 22.87 1.54
CA ASP A 424 -6.65 23.83 1.81
C ASP A 424 -5.30 23.48 1.16
N THR A 425 -5.32 22.86 -0.02
CA THR A 425 -4.14 22.51 -0.82
C THR A 425 -3.97 23.43 -2.03
N ASP A 426 -2.80 23.38 -2.68
CA ASP A 426 -2.50 24.16 -3.89
C ASP A 426 -2.86 23.46 -5.22
N LEU A 427 -3.12 22.15 -5.17
CA LEU A 427 -3.55 21.36 -6.32
C LEU A 427 -4.94 20.77 -6.09
N ASP A 428 -5.89 21.07 -6.99
CA ASP A 428 -7.17 20.36 -7.08
C ASP A 428 -6.99 18.88 -7.49
N HIS A 429 -8.05 18.07 -7.39
CA HIS A 429 -8.00 16.64 -7.74
C HIS A 429 -7.49 16.39 -9.18
N GLU A 430 -7.84 17.25 -10.14
CA GLU A 430 -7.40 17.10 -11.53
C GLU A 430 -5.88 17.27 -11.66
N LYS A 431 -5.32 18.31 -11.03
CA LYS A 431 -3.88 18.54 -11.02
C LYS A 431 -3.12 17.50 -10.20
N GLN A 432 -3.68 17.03 -9.08
CA GLN A 432 -3.09 15.93 -8.31
C GLN A 432 -3.06 14.62 -9.12
N MET A 433 -4.16 14.29 -9.80
CA MET A 433 -4.21 13.13 -10.70
C MET A 433 -3.19 13.26 -11.84
N ASN A 434 -3.05 14.47 -12.38
CA ASN A 434 -2.04 14.76 -13.40
C ASN A 434 -0.60 14.60 -12.87
N LEU A 435 -0.30 15.04 -11.64
CA LEU A 435 0.99 14.77 -10.98
C LEU A 435 1.26 13.27 -10.90
N MET A 436 0.31 12.51 -10.35
CA MET A 436 0.50 11.09 -10.08
C MET A 436 0.60 10.25 -11.36
N ARG A 437 -0.07 10.63 -12.45
CA ARG A 437 0.10 10.00 -13.78
C ARG A 437 1.53 10.05 -14.30
N HIS A 438 2.28 11.08 -13.91
CA HIS A 438 3.69 11.22 -14.24
C HIS A 438 4.60 10.57 -13.20
N LEU A 439 4.09 9.77 -12.24
CA LEU A 439 4.90 9.01 -11.31
C LEU A 439 5.03 7.54 -11.73
N PRO A 440 6.16 6.87 -11.41
CA PRO A 440 6.39 5.48 -11.77
C PRO A 440 5.29 4.54 -11.27
N LEU A 441 4.86 3.62 -12.14
CA LEU A 441 3.93 2.54 -11.83
C LEU A 441 2.53 2.97 -11.36
N PHE A 442 2.18 4.24 -11.50
CA PHE A 442 0.82 4.70 -11.25
C PHE A 442 -0.13 4.21 -12.34
N ILE A 443 -1.28 3.66 -11.95
CA ILE A 443 -2.27 3.11 -12.88
C ILE A 443 -3.59 3.89 -12.88
N GLY A 444 -3.72 4.98 -12.12
CA GLY A 444 -4.97 5.76 -12.03
C GLY A 444 -5.22 6.66 -13.24
N GLU A 445 -6.48 7.11 -13.40
CA GLU A 445 -6.86 8.09 -14.43
C GLU A 445 -7.99 9.00 -13.93
N SER A 446 -8.04 10.25 -14.42
CA SER A 446 -9.12 11.21 -14.12
C SER A 446 -10.51 10.70 -14.48
N GLY A 447 -10.61 9.80 -15.47
CA GLY A 447 -11.89 9.39 -16.04
C GLY A 447 -12.42 10.38 -17.08
N PRO A 448 -13.63 10.15 -17.60
CA PRO A 448 -14.24 11.02 -18.61
C PRO A 448 -14.65 12.38 -18.01
N THR A 449 -14.34 13.47 -18.70
CA THR A 449 -14.67 14.85 -18.28
C THR A 449 -16.19 15.13 -18.23
N ALA A 450 -16.99 14.32 -18.92
CA ALA A 450 -18.45 14.40 -18.90
C ALA A 450 -19.10 13.72 -17.68
N VAL A 451 -18.30 13.09 -16.81
CA VAL A 451 -18.76 12.41 -15.61
C VAL A 451 -18.29 13.19 -14.39
N SER A 452 -19.19 13.43 -13.44
CA SER A 452 -18.91 14.18 -12.22
C SER A 452 -17.77 13.56 -11.41
N GLY A 453 -16.84 14.40 -10.95
CA GLY A 453 -15.70 14.00 -10.12
C GLY A 453 -14.48 13.59 -10.94
N VAL A 454 -13.33 13.45 -10.27
CA VAL A 454 -12.03 13.08 -10.84
C VAL A 454 -11.59 11.76 -10.23
N GLY A 455 -11.19 10.80 -11.07
CA GLY A 455 -10.82 9.47 -10.60
C GLY A 455 -11.89 8.41 -10.82
N ASN A 456 -12.81 8.63 -11.77
CA ASN A 456 -13.80 7.64 -12.18
C ASN A 456 -13.22 6.72 -13.27
N TYR A 457 -12.79 5.51 -12.91
CA TYR A 457 -12.16 4.59 -13.86
C TYR A 457 -12.31 3.10 -13.54
N VAL A 458 -11.92 2.27 -14.51
CA VAL A 458 -11.98 0.80 -14.42
C VAL A 458 -10.60 0.21 -14.65
N ARG A 459 -10.21 -0.74 -13.81
CA ARG A 459 -9.05 -1.62 -14.04
C ARG A 459 -9.47 -3.07 -13.97
N SER A 460 -8.68 -3.94 -14.59
CA SER A 460 -8.94 -5.36 -14.57
C SER A 460 -7.67 -6.15 -14.32
N ILE A 461 -7.80 -7.25 -13.59
CA ILE A 461 -6.74 -8.26 -13.44
C ILE A 461 -6.96 -9.28 -14.55
N ARG A 462 -5.96 -9.46 -15.39
CA ARG A 462 -6.03 -10.30 -16.58
C ARG A 462 -5.53 -11.71 -16.29
N SER A 463 -5.77 -12.62 -17.24
CA SER A 463 -5.21 -13.96 -17.24
C SER A 463 -3.68 -13.94 -17.06
N PRO A 464 -3.08 -15.02 -16.52
CA PRO A 464 -1.63 -15.11 -16.34
C PRO A 464 -0.88 -14.88 -17.64
N GLU A 465 0.33 -14.34 -17.53
CA GLU A 465 1.21 -14.16 -18.69
C GLU A 465 1.45 -15.50 -19.41
N GLY A 466 1.46 -15.47 -20.74
CA GLY A 466 1.59 -16.67 -21.57
C GLY A 466 0.33 -17.54 -21.69
N SER A 467 -0.80 -17.13 -21.10
CA SER A 467 -2.10 -17.77 -21.34
C SER A 467 -2.47 -17.70 -22.83
N LEU A 468 -3.18 -18.72 -23.33
CA LEU A 468 -3.65 -18.78 -24.73
C LEU A 468 -4.62 -17.64 -25.09
N ASP A 469 -5.34 -17.12 -24.10
CA ASP A 469 -6.17 -15.93 -24.25
C ASP A 469 -5.83 -14.90 -23.17
N ASP A 470 -5.65 -13.66 -23.61
CA ASP A 470 -5.44 -12.50 -22.75
C ASP A 470 -6.78 -11.83 -22.48
N ARG A 471 -7.40 -12.15 -21.33
CA ARG A 471 -8.74 -11.65 -20.98
C ARG A 471 -8.82 -11.13 -19.55
N PRO A 472 -9.70 -10.14 -19.27
CA PRO A 472 -10.05 -9.74 -17.91
C PRO A 472 -10.71 -10.89 -17.14
N LEU A 473 -10.18 -11.22 -15.95
CA LEU A 473 -10.72 -12.25 -15.05
C LEU A 473 -11.25 -11.67 -13.73
N PHE A 474 -10.99 -10.39 -13.47
CA PHE A 474 -11.50 -9.66 -12.31
C PHE A 474 -11.58 -8.17 -12.62
N THR A 475 -12.61 -7.49 -12.14
CA THR A 475 -12.86 -6.06 -12.40
C THR A 475 -12.74 -5.22 -11.14
N MET A 476 -12.14 -4.04 -11.24
CA MET A 476 -12.08 -3.04 -10.19
C MET A 476 -12.63 -1.72 -10.71
N TYR A 477 -13.65 -1.19 -10.04
CA TYR A 477 -14.22 0.12 -10.32
C TYR A 477 -13.75 1.11 -9.26
N PHE A 478 -13.33 2.29 -9.70
CA PHE A 478 -12.91 3.40 -8.85
C PHE A 478 -13.85 4.56 -9.12
N LEU A 479 -14.52 5.05 -8.08
CA LEU A 479 -15.48 6.14 -8.18
C LEU A 479 -15.09 7.26 -7.21
N ASP A 480 -15.12 8.48 -7.72
CA ASP A 480 -14.94 9.68 -6.90
C ASP A 480 -16.22 9.93 -6.09
N SER A 481 -16.11 9.87 -4.76
CA SER A 481 -17.22 10.17 -3.86
C SER A 481 -17.42 11.67 -3.62
N HIS A 482 -16.60 12.52 -4.23
CA HIS A 482 -16.51 13.96 -4.03
C HIS A 482 -16.06 14.33 -2.61
N ALA A 483 -15.90 15.64 -2.36
CA ALA A 483 -15.53 16.16 -1.06
C ALA A 483 -16.77 16.56 -0.24
N THR A 484 -16.97 17.86 -0.01
CA THR A 484 -18.14 18.39 0.69
C THR A 484 -19.03 19.18 -0.26
N VAL A 485 -20.34 19.17 0.00
CA VAL A 485 -21.30 19.97 -0.77
C VAL A 485 -20.94 21.44 -0.58
N LYS A 486 -20.70 22.16 -1.68
CA LYS A 486 -20.37 23.59 -1.65
C LYS A 486 -21.46 24.35 -0.89
N LYS A 487 -21.06 25.06 0.17
CA LYS A 487 -21.97 25.86 0.99
C LYS A 487 -22.65 26.92 0.13
N VAL A 488 -23.94 26.77 -0.14
CA VAL A 488 -24.76 27.78 -0.82
C VAL A 488 -25.10 28.94 0.13
N ASN A 489 -25.06 28.67 1.43
CA ASN A 489 -25.27 29.63 2.52
C ASN A 489 -24.08 29.56 3.50
N PRO A 490 -23.42 30.67 3.87
CA PRO A 490 -22.32 30.69 4.85
C PRO A 490 -22.67 30.05 6.20
N TRP A 491 -23.94 30.06 6.60
CA TRP A 491 -24.44 29.52 7.86
C TRP A 491 -24.83 28.03 7.79
N ALA A 492 -24.81 27.43 6.59
CA ALA A 492 -25.07 26.00 6.45
C ALA A 492 -23.88 25.19 7.00
N LYS A 493 -24.20 24.11 7.72
CA LYS A 493 -23.20 23.12 8.12
C LYS A 493 -22.63 22.45 6.87
N SER A 494 -21.33 22.13 6.90
CA SER A 494 -20.71 21.36 5.82
C SER A 494 -21.33 19.96 5.81
N GLU A 495 -21.73 19.48 4.64
CA GLU A 495 -22.28 18.12 4.46
C GLU A 495 -21.40 17.36 3.46
N TYR A 496 -21.21 16.08 3.70
CA TYR A 496 -20.50 15.20 2.76
C TYR A 496 -21.29 15.10 1.47
N ASP A 497 -20.56 15.13 0.36
CA ASP A 497 -21.16 14.97 -0.95
C ASP A 497 -21.34 13.46 -1.30
N TYR A 498 -21.99 13.18 -2.42
CA TYR A 498 -22.47 11.85 -2.79
C TYR A 498 -22.28 11.56 -4.29
N ILE A 499 -22.26 10.27 -4.63
CA ILE A 499 -22.19 9.78 -6.01
C ILE A 499 -23.34 10.38 -6.84
N LYS A 500 -23.04 10.94 -8.01
CA LYS A 500 -24.02 11.62 -8.87
C LYS A 500 -24.69 10.66 -9.86
N ALA A 501 -25.84 11.07 -10.42
CA ALA A 501 -26.63 10.23 -11.32
C ALA A 501 -25.89 9.88 -12.64
N ASP A 502 -25.08 10.81 -13.15
CA ASP A 502 -24.20 10.60 -14.31
C ASP A 502 -23.08 9.57 -14.02
N GLN A 503 -22.53 9.56 -12.80
CA GLN A 503 -21.60 8.51 -12.36
C GLN A 503 -22.25 7.14 -12.31
N ILE A 504 -23.51 7.05 -11.83
CA ILE A 504 -24.29 5.79 -11.85
C ILE A 504 -24.47 5.30 -13.29
N ASN A 505 -24.90 6.19 -14.19
CA ASN A 505 -25.09 5.86 -15.61
C ASN A 505 -23.77 5.42 -16.27
N TRP A 506 -22.67 6.11 -15.99
CA TRP A 506 -21.35 5.73 -16.46
C TRP A 506 -20.93 4.35 -15.95
N PHE A 507 -21.12 4.07 -14.65
CA PHE A 507 -20.82 2.78 -14.04
C PHE A 507 -21.61 1.65 -14.71
N ARG A 508 -22.92 1.84 -14.90
CA ARG A 508 -23.80 0.87 -15.59
C ARG A 508 -23.33 0.63 -17.03
N GLY A 509 -23.02 1.70 -17.76
CA GLY A 509 -22.50 1.63 -19.11
C GLY A 509 -21.17 0.85 -19.19
N ARG A 510 -20.25 1.07 -18.23
CA ARG A 510 -18.99 0.32 -18.15
C ARG A 510 -19.20 -1.14 -17.81
N SER A 511 -20.05 -1.45 -16.82
CA SER A 511 -20.40 -2.84 -16.50
C SER A 511 -21.04 -3.56 -17.70
N ALA A 512 -21.91 -2.90 -18.46
CA ALA A 512 -22.55 -3.48 -19.63
C ALA A 512 -21.56 -3.86 -20.75
N GLN A 513 -20.43 -3.16 -20.86
CA GLN A 513 -19.36 -3.45 -21.83
C GLN A 513 -18.47 -4.64 -21.43
N ILE A 514 -18.60 -5.14 -20.21
CA ILE A 514 -17.80 -6.27 -19.73
C ILE A 514 -18.34 -7.58 -20.31
N HIS A 515 -17.48 -8.25 -21.05
CA HIS A 515 -17.81 -9.50 -21.72
C HIS A 515 -17.88 -10.65 -20.70
N SER A 516 -18.92 -11.47 -20.84
CA SER A 516 -19.02 -12.72 -20.10
C SER A 516 -18.08 -13.78 -20.66
N TYR A 517 -17.60 -14.68 -19.80
CA TYR A 517 -16.89 -15.88 -20.20
C TYR A 517 -17.35 -17.08 -19.36
N THR A 518 -16.96 -18.28 -19.77
CA THR A 518 -17.22 -19.49 -18.99
C THR A 518 -16.43 -19.45 -17.68
N ARG A 519 -17.13 -19.28 -16.57
CA ARG A 519 -16.59 -19.29 -15.21
C ARG A 519 -16.90 -20.62 -14.51
N PRO A 520 -16.02 -21.13 -13.64
CA PRO A 520 -14.67 -20.67 -13.33
C PRO A 520 -13.69 -20.73 -14.51
N TYR A 521 -12.71 -19.83 -14.54
CA TYR A 521 -11.63 -19.86 -15.53
C TYR A 521 -10.75 -21.12 -15.35
N SER A 522 -10.31 -21.71 -16.46
CA SER A 522 -9.38 -22.85 -16.47
C SER A 522 -8.34 -22.67 -17.57
N VAL A 523 -7.07 -22.83 -17.21
CA VAL A 523 -5.92 -22.66 -18.12
C VAL A 523 -5.85 -23.80 -19.16
N ASP A 524 -6.30 -25.00 -18.82
CA ASP A 524 -6.16 -26.21 -19.65
C ASP A 524 -7.35 -26.47 -20.60
N ALA A 525 -8.52 -25.90 -20.31
CA ALA A 525 -9.79 -26.29 -20.92
C ALA A 525 -9.97 -25.88 -22.40
N GLN A 526 -9.08 -25.07 -22.97
CA GLN A 526 -9.18 -24.64 -24.38
C GLN A 526 -8.28 -25.41 -25.36
N SER A 527 -7.45 -26.35 -24.89
CA SER A 527 -6.69 -27.24 -25.81
C SER A 527 -7.55 -28.34 -26.45
N SER A 528 -8.79 -28.53 -25.99
CA SER A 528 -9.67 -29.63 -26.43
C SER A 528 -10.63 -29.28 -27.57
N SER A 529 -10.72 -28.02 -28.01
CA SER A 529 -11.68 -27.59 -29.06
C SER A 529 -11.06 -27.27 -30.42
N SER A 530 -9.76 -27.48 -30.63
CA SER A 530 -9.11 -27.22 -31.93
C SER A 530 -8.11 -28.31 -32.32
N ASN A 531 -8.59 -29.54 -32.52
CA ASN A 531 -7.83 -30.55 -33.26
C ASN A 531 -8.73 -31.37 -34.19
N ASN A 532 -9.25 -30.70 -35.22
CA ASN A 532 -9.77 -31.33 -36.42
C ASN A 532 -9.19 -30.73 -37.71
N LEU A 533 -7.90 -30.37 -37.68
CA LEU A 533 -7.14 -30.10 -38.89
C LEU A 533 -5.89 -30.97 -38.94
N ARG A 534 -5.97 -31.96 -39.83
CA ARG A 534 -4.88 -32.83 -40.30
C ARG A 534 -3.57 -32.04 -40.43
N ILE A 535 -2.64 -32.27 -39.51
CA ILE A 535 -1.24 -31.88 -39.67
C ILE A 535 -0.63 -32.80 -40.72
N ARG A 536 -0.55 -32.31 -41.96
CA ARG A 536 0.31 -32.89 -42.99
C ARG A 536 1.73 -32.38 -42.73
N ARG A 537 2.55 -33.23 -42.11
CA ARG A 537 4.01 -33.08 -41.97
C ARG A 537 4.62 -32.52 -43.25
N ARG A 538 5.31 -31.39 -43.15
CA ARG A 538 6.53 -31.14 -43.96
C ARG A 538 7.65 -30.60 -43.08
N SER A 539 8.72 -31.35 -43.14
CA SER A 539 9.98 -31.20 -42.42
C SER A 539 10.75 -29.95 -42.84
N ARG A 540 11.45 -29.36 -41.87
CA ARG A 540 12.61 -28.49 -42.06
C ARG A 540 13.59 -29.06 -43.08
N THR A 541 14.01 -28.26 -44.05
CA THR A 541 15.37 -28.27 -44.64
C THR A 541 15.58 -27.04 -45.54
N ALA A 542 16.81 -26.52 -45.50
CA ALA A 542 17.50 -25.68 -46.49
C ALA A 542 17.34 -24.13 -46.46
N ARG A 543 18.28 -23.50 -45.74
CA ARG A 543 19.22 -22.43 -46.17
C ARG A 543 18.93 -21.58 -47.43
N SER A 544 19.02 -20.26 -47.20
CA SER A 544 19.87 -19.26 -47.88
C SER A 544 19.64 -18.93 -49.38
N ALA A 545 19.07 -17.76 -49.64
CA ALA A 545 19.45 -16.77 -50.67
C ALA A 545 18.54 -15.52 -50.47
N LYS A 546 19.03 -14.35 -50.06
CA LYS A 546 19.76 -13.29 -50.82
C LYS A 546 18.84 -12.11 -51.18
N ARG A 547 19.16 -10.94 -50.60
CA ARG A 547 19.05 -9.56 -51.14
C ARG A 547 17.70 -8.83 -51.22
N GLN A 548 17.64 -7.70 -50.49
CA GLN A 548 17.70 -6.31 -51.00
C GLN A 548 16.39 -5.52 -51.24
N ALA A 549 16.42 -4.26 -50.76
CA ALA A 549 15.63 -3.08 -51.11
C ALA A 549 14.13 -3.12 -50.73
N ASP A 550 13.68 -2.26 -49.82
CA ASP A 550 13.14 -0.89 -50.02
C ASP A 550 11.61 -0.96 -49.85
N SER A 551 11.06 -0.20 -48.89
CA SER A 551 10.26 1.01 -49.12
C SER A 551 8.81 0.77 -49.54
N ASP A 552 7.95 1.59 -48.97
CA ASP A 552 6.66 2.07 -49.49
C ASP A 552 5.38 1.25 -49.27
N ASP A 553 4.56 1.89 -48.43
CA ASP A 553 3.17 2.29 -48.69
C ASP A 553 2.04 1.27 -48.60
N ALA A 554 1.21 1.57 -47.60
CA ALA A 554 -0.18 1.21 -47.48
C ALA A 554 -0.96 1.59 -48.75
N LYS A 555 -1.55 0.58 -49.40
CA LYS A 555 -2.70 0.74 -50.29
C LYS A 555 -3.87 -0.05 -49.74
N TRP A 556 -4.78 0.65 -49.08
CA TRP A 556 -6.15 0.18 -48.90
C TRP A 556 -6.88 0.29 -50.24
N THR A 557 -7.49 -0.81 -50.69
CA THR A 557 -8.20 -0.89 -51.97
C THR A 557 -9.60 -0.28 -51.86
N GLU A 558 -10.03 0.45 -52.90
CA GLU A 558 -11.34 1.11 -53.05
C GLU A 558 -12.55 0.23 -52.70
N ALA A 559 -12.43 -1.10 -52.78
CA ALA A 559 -13.47 -2.04 -52.37
C ALA A 559 -13.87 -1.96 -50.88
N ALA A 560 -12.94 -1.59 -49.99
CA ALA A 560 -13.24 -1.43 -48.56
C ALA A 560 -14.01 -0.13 -48.25
N VAL A 561 -13.87 0.88 -49.11
CA VAL A 561 -14.55 2.18 -48.97
C VAL A 561 -16.00 2.10 -49.44
N ASP A 562 -16.29 1.28 -50.46
CA ASP A 562 -17.66 1.08 -50.93
C ASP A 562 -18.49 0.20 -49.97
N GLU A 563 -17.86 -0.74 -49.26
CA GLU A 563 -18.53 -1.55 -48.24
C GLU A 563 -18.93 -0.70 -47.01
N LEU A 564 -18.05 0.21 -46.57
CA LEU A 564 -18.31 1.17 -45.49
C LEU A 564 -19.43 2.17 -45.82
N LYS A 565 -19.46 2.69 -47.06
CA LYS A 565 -20.53 3.59 -47.51
C LYS A 565 -21.89 2.90 -47.65
N SER A 566 -21.90 1.60 -47.93
CA SER A 566 -23.15 0.83 -47.94
C SER A 566 -23.72 0.67 -46.53
N LEU A 567 -22.85 0.53 -45.52
CA LEU A 567 -23.22 0.40 -44.11
C LEU A 567 -23.68 1.74 -43.51
N GLU A 568 -23.05 2.87 -43.85
CA GLU A 568 -23.49 4.21 -43.38
C GLU A 568 -24.92 4.55 -43.84
N LYS A 569 -25.29 4.09 -45.04
CA LYS A 569 -26.64 4.28 -45.61
C LYS A 569 -27.68 3.33 -45.02
N GLU A 570 -27.27 2.15 -44.57
CA GLU A 570 -28.16 1.19 -43.89
C GLU A 570 -28.52 1.63 -42.47
N PHE A 571 -27.61 2.37 -41.81
CA PHE A 571 -27.80 2.86 -40.44
C PHE A 571 -28.21 4.35 -40.32
N GLY A 572 -28.33 5.07 -41.43
CA GLY A 572 -28.89 6.43 -41.43
C GLY A 572 -28.07 7.46 -40.66
N LEU A 573 -26.74 7.31 -40.65
CA LEU A 573 -25.79 8.17 -39.95
C LEU A 573 -25.02 9.07 -40.92
N ASP A 574 -25.73 9.79 -41.78
CA ASP A 574 -25.09 10.74 -42.70
C ASP A 574 -24.60 11.97 -41.92
N GLY A 575 -23.28 12.09 -41.74
CA GLY A 575 -22.64 13.40 -41.53
C GLY A 575 -21.85 13.64 -40.25
N ALA A 576 -21.45 12.63 -39.48
CA ALA A 576 -20.56 12.85 -38.34
C ALA A 576 -19.43 11.82 -38.35
N LEU A 577 -18.29 12.21 -38.94
CA LEU A 577 -16.92 11.91 -38.48
C LEU A 577 -15.92 12.42 -39.53
N ASN A 578 -15.26 13.55 -39.25
CA ASN A 578 -13.89 13.80 -39.70
C ASN A 578 -13.18 14.75 -38.71
N PRO A 579 -11.84 14.69 -38.60
CA PRO A 579 -11.11 15.08 -37.40
C PRO A 579 -10.56 16.51 -37.44
N ALA A 580 -10.61 17.14 -36.26
CA ALA A 580 -9.85 18.28 -35.73
C ALA A 580 -9.28 19.36 -36.67
N VAL A 581 -9.83 20.59 -36.56
CA VAL A 581 -9.12 21.89 -36.72
C VAL A 581 -9.82 22.95 -35.84
N GLU A 582 -9.08 23.63 -34.95
CA GLU A 582 -9.42 24.97 -34.38
C GLU A 582 -8.86 26.07 -35.32
N PRO A 583 -9.41 27.31 -35.45
CA PRO A 583 -9.67 28.24 -34.33
C PRO A 583 -10.83 29.29 -34.47
N ASP A 584 -11.16 29.92 -33.33
CA ASP A 584 -11.53 31.33 -33.06
C ASP A 584 -12.40 32.16 -34.05
N ASP A 585 -13.56 32.66 -33.59
CA ASP A 585 -13.89 34.11 -33.60
C ASP A 585 -15.17 34.43 -32.79
N GLY A 586 -15.17 35.61 -32.18
CA GLY A 586 -16.18 36.04 -31.21
C GLY A 586 -17.48 36.60 -31.81
N SER A 587 -18.55 36.52 -31.03
CA SER A 587 -19.65 37.50 -30.97
C SER A 587 -20.59 37.12 -29.82
N SER A 588 -20.56 37.85 -28.71
CA SER A 588 -21.42 39.02 -28.39
C SER A 588 -22.85 38.66 -27.94
N VAL A 589 -23.12 38.93 -26.65
CA VAL A 589 -24.34 39.56 -26.08
C VAL A 589 -25.61 38.68 -26.12
N VAL A 590 -26.33 38.42 -25.01
CA VAL A 590 -27.23 39.34 -24.29
C VAL A 590 -27.44 38.88 -22.83
N ASN A 591 -27.31 39.83 -21.89
CA ASN A 591 -27.90 39.81 -20.54
C ASN A 591 -29.40 40.17 -20.62
N ASP A 592 -30.28 39.50 -19.87
CA ASP A 592 -31.06 40.16 -18.78
C ASP A 592 -31.95 39.15 -17.99
N PRO A 593 -32.21 39.42 -16.69
CA PRO A 593 -32.97 38.60 -15.75
C PRO A 593 -34.43 39.08 -15.57
N GLU A 594 -35.14 38.45 -14.62
CA GLU A 594 -36.49 38.75 -14.08
C GLU A 594 -37.71 38.35 -14.92
N ALA A 595 -38.50 37.39 -14.41
CA ALA A 595 -39.85 37.65 -13.87
C ALA A 595 -40.66 36.37 -13.59
N ALA A 596 -41.16 36.28 -12.34
CA ALA A 596 -42.42 35.66 -11.89
C ALA A 596 -42.64 34.13 -12.05
N GLY A 597 -43.19 33.41 -11.08
CA GLY A 597 -43.85 33.83 -9.84
C GLY A 597 -44.31 32.65 -8.99
N GLU A 598 -44.57 32.97 -7.73
CA GLU A 598 -44.98 32.14 -6.61
C GLU A 598 -46.34 31.44 -6.80
N LYS A 599 -46.46 30.22 -6.24
CA LYS A 599 -47.53 29.75 -5.33
C LYS A 599 -46.92 28.57 -4.53
N GLY A 600 -46.88 28.50 -3.21
CA GLY A 600 -47.77 29.04 -2.20
C GLY A 600 -48.60 27.90 -1.58
N ALA A 601 -48.03 27.17 -0.62
CA ALA A 601 -48.79 26.37 0.35
C ALA A 601 -47.98 26.29 1.66
N THR A 602 -48.56 26.86 2.71
CA THR A 602 -48.00 27.15 4.04
C THR A 602 -48.60 26.26 5.13
N PHE A 603 -47.94 26.25 6.31
CA PHE A 603 -48.38 25.86 7.67
C PHE A 603 -48.34 24.34 8.02
N ASP A 604 -47.85 23.88 9.18
CA ASP A 604 -47.65 24.51 10.49
C ASP A 604 -46.39 24.00 11.25
N GLU A 605 -45.86 24.88 12.11
CA GLU A 605 -44.88 24.65 13.18
C GLU A 605 -45.52 23.98 14.41
N GLU A 606 -44.75 23.17 15.16
CA GLU A 606 -44.43 23.40 16.59
C GLU A 606 -43.81 22.14 17.22
N ALA A 607 -42.52 22.23 17.57
CA ALA A 607 -41.97 21.64 18.80
C ALA A 607 -40.63 22.31 19.11
N THR A 608 -40.72 23.38 19.88
CA THR A 608 -39.62 24.09 20.54
C THR A 608 -38.87 23.21 21.54
N ALA A 609 -37.53 23.18 21.49
CA ALA A 609 -36.69 22.98 22.68
C ALA A 609 -35.26 23.50 22.47
N THR A 610 -35.06 24.73 22.98
CA THR A 610 -33.88 25.24 23.70
C THR A 610 -32.49 25.22 23.06
N GLU A 611 -32.02 26.45 22.83
CA GLU A 611 -30.64 26.88 22.61
C GLU A 611 -29.65 26.29 23.62
N GLY A 612 -28.52 25.81 23.10
CA GLY A 612 -27.29 25.53 23.81
C GLY A 612 -26.13 25.84 22.87
N ASP A 613 -25.51 26.99 23.11
CA ASP A 613 -24.32 27.54 22.46
C ASP A 613 -23.14 26.54 22.53
N GLN A 614 -22.64 26.08 21.37
CA GLN A 614 -21.33 25.43 21.28
C GLN A 614 -20.62 25.91 20.01
N SER A 615 -19.63 26.76 20.26
CA SER A 615 -18.61 27.25 19.34
C SER A 615 -17.82 26.11 18.69
N GLU A 616 -17.46 26.34 17.43
CA GLU A 616 -16.56 25.52 16.62
C GLU A 616 -15.18 25.38 17.29
N ASP A 617 -14.92 24.19 17.81
CA ASP A 617 -13.58 23.64 18.01
C ASP A 617 -13.68 22.12 17.87
N ALA A 618 -13.02 21.55 16.86
CA ALA A 618 -12.97 20.09 16.65
C ALA A 618 -11.97 19.44 17.62
N THR A 619 -12.06 19.79 18.89
CA THR A 619 -11.29 19.18 19.98
C THR A 619 -12.18 18.21 20.73
N THR A 620 -11.82 16.92 20.66
CA THR A 620 -12.27 15.85 21.57
C THR A 620 -13.76 15.89 21.92
N ALA A 621 -14.61 15.44 20.99
CA ALA A 621 -15.87 14.87 21.43
C ALA A 621 -15.56 13.56 22.17
N GLU A 622 -15.65 13.57 23.50
CA GLU A 622 -15.88 12.35 24.27
C GLU A 622 -17.22 11.77 23.83
N VAL A 623 -17.20 11.02 22.73
CA VAL A 623 -18.34 10.26 22.26
C VAL A 623 -18.41 9.03 23.16
N SER A 624 -19.42 8.95 24.03
CA SER A 624 -19.66 7.73 24.80
C SER A 624 -20.02 6.61 23.82
N SER A 625 -19.04 5.77 23.52
CA SER A 625 -19.17 4.54 22.73
C SER A 625 -20.32 3.65 23.19
N ALA A 626 -20.72 3.74 24.46
CA ALA A 626 -21.86 3.03 25.04
C ALA A 626 -23.21 3.38 24.39
N LYS A 627 -23.47 4.65 24.05
CA LYS A 627 -24.80 5.07 23.57
C LYS A 627 -25.10 4.61 22.13
N TYR A 628 -24.05 4.52 21.30
CA TYR A 628 -24.16 4.03 19.93
C TYR A 628 -24.27 2.50 19.85
N LEU A 629 -23.66 1.78 20.81
CA LEU A 629 -23.82 0.33 20.92
C LEU A 629 -25.27 -0.06 21.30
N GLU A 630 -25.92 0.72 22.17
CA GLU A 630 -27.31 0.49 22.59
C GLU A 630 -28.33 0.72 21.46
N GLU A 631 -28.21 1.80 20.67
CA GLU A 631 -29.09 2.05 19.51
C GLU A 631 -28.83 1.06 18.35
N GLU A 632 -27.58 0.63 18.14
CA GLU A 632 -27.24 -0.39 17.12
C GLU A 632 -27.78 -1.77 17.54
N ASP A 633 -27.72 -2.14 18.83
CA ASP A 633 -28.31 -3.38 19.35
C ASP A 633 -29.85 -3.38 19.27
N GLU A 634 -30.54 -2.23 19.40
CA GLU A 634 -32.00 -2.13 19.19
C GLU A 634 -32.41 -2.28 17.72
N LEU A 635 -31.70 -1.63 16.77
CA LEU A 635 -31.91 -1.81 15.32
C LEU A 635 -31.59 -3.25 14.87
N LEU A 636 -30.63 -3.89 15.54
CA LEU A 636 -30.22 -5.26 15.28
C LEU A 636 -31.10 -6.30 16.01
N ALA A 637 -31.80 -5.94 17.09
CA ALA A 637 -32.67 -6.87 17.83
C ALA A 637 -33.86 -7.39 17.00
N GLY A 638 -34.32 -6.60 16.01
CA GLY A 638 -35.36 -7.03 15.05
C GLY A 638 -34.91 -8.08 14.03
N ALA A 639 -33.63 -8.47 14.02
CA ALA A 639 -33.03 -9.37 13.02
C ALA A 639 -33.10 -10.87 13.36
N ALA A 640 -33.61 -11.25 14.54
CA ALA A 640 -33.67 -12.65 14.96
C ALA A 640 -34.56 -13.52 14.05
N ASP A 641 -35.48 -12.89 13.32
CA ASP A 641 -36.42 -13.52 12.40
C ASP A 641 -36.05 -13.34 10.91
N MET A 642 -34.84 -12.83 10.60
CA MET A 642 -34.42 -12.71 9.20
C MET A 642 -34.03 -14.05 8.60
N GLU A 643 -34.61 -14.37 7.45
CA GLU A 643 -34.22 -15.54 6.66
C GLU A 643 -32.84 -15.33 6.01
N PRO A 644 -32.04 -16.40 5.82
CA PRO A 644 -30.77 -16.31 5.11
C PRO A 644 -30.94 -15.73 3.70
N THR A 645 -30.08 -14.79 3.32
CA THR A 645 -30.10 -14.22 1.97
C THR A 645 -29.76 -15.32 0.95
N VAL A 646 -30.78 -15.86 0.29
CA VAL A 646 -30.62 -16.89 -0.75
C VAL A 646 -30.35 -16.21 -2.09
N LEU A 647 -29.12 -16.31 -2.55
CA LEU A 647 -28.76 -15.93 -3.91
C LEU A 647 -28.92 -17.13 -4.87
N PRO A 648 -29.27 -16.90 -6.15
CA PRO A 648 -29.25 -17.93 -7.18
C PRO A 648 -27.93 -18.72 -7.24
N ALA A 649 -27.94 -19.93 -7.80
CA ALA A 649 -26.70 -20.67 -8.03
C ALA A 649 -25.81 -19.91 -9.03
N GLY A 650 -24.60 -19.55 -8.61
CA GLY A 650 -23.60 -18.92 -9.48
C GLY A 650 -22.74 -19.95 -10.22
N PRO A 651 -21.79 -19.51 -11.05
CA PRO A 651 -20.87 -20.40 -11.75
C PRO A 651 -20.06 -21.27 -10.78
N THR A 652 -19.94 -22.56 -11.06
CA THR A 652 -19.11 -23.51 -10.29
C THR A 652 -18.35 -24.44 -11.22
N ARG A 653 -17.31 -25.13 -10.75
CA ARG A 653 -16.64 -26.14 -11.59
C ARG A 653 -17.57 -27.27 -12.05
N ALA A 654 -18.57 -27.61 -11.23
CA ALA A 654 -19.57 -28.63 -11.55
C ALA A 654 -20.64 -28.13 -12.54
N ASN A 655 -20.93 -26.83 -12.53
CA ASN A 655 -21.85 -26.17 -13.45
C ASN A 655 -21.24 -24.86 -13.96
N PRO A 656 -20.35 -24.92 -14.98
CA PRO A 656 -19.75 -23.74 -15.56
C PRO A 656 -20.80 -22.91 -16.30
N MET A 657 -20.75 -21.58 -16.16
CA MET A 657 -21.75 -20.67 -16.73
C MET A 657 -21.07 -19.48 -17.42
N GLN A 658 -21.72 -18.92 -18.45
CA GLN A 658 -21.34 -17.61 -18.99
C GLN A 658 -21.69 -16.53 -17.98
N ALA A 659 -20.68 -15.88 -17.43
CA ALA A 659 -20.85 -14.81 -16.47
C ALA A 659 -19.73 -13.77 -16.62
N LYS A 660 -20.02 -12.52 -16.26
CA LYS A 660 -19.02 -11.46 -16.12
C LYS A 660 -18.01 -11.82 -15.03
N PRO A 661 -16.76 -11.34 -15.08
CA PRO A 661 -15.84 -11.41 -13.95
C PRO A 661 -16.45 -10.84 -12.66
N ASN A 662 -16.04 -11.36 -11.51
CA ASN A 662 -16.39 -10.75 -10.22
C ASN A 662 -15.72 -9.37 -10.10
N ALA A 663 -16.34 -8.46 -9.34
CA ALA A 663 -15.84 -7.10 -9.19
C ALA A 663 -15.75 -6.57 -7.75
N ILE A 664 -14.86 -5.60 -7.56
CA ILE A 664 -14.77 -4.73 -6.38
C ILE A 664 -15.01 -3.28 -6.80
N VAL A 665 -15.73 -2.53 -5.98
CA VAL A 665 -15.89 -1.08 -6.12
C VAL A 665 -15.14 -0.38 -4.99
N TRP A 666 -14.37 0.64 -5.33
CA TRP A 666 -13.63 1.51 -4.41
C TRP A 666 -14.25 2.91 -4.45
N GLN A 667 -14.63 3.42 -3.28
CA GLN A 667 -15.03 4.82 -3.07
C GLN A 667 -14.67 5.25 -1.65
N HIS A 668 -14.35 6.52 -1.43
CA HIS A 668 -13.82 6.94 -0.13
C HIS A 668 -14.94 7.08 0.90
N ILE A 669 -15.90 7.99 0.65
CA ILE A 669 -17.04 8.23 1.53
C ILE A 669 -18.02 7.04 1.42
N PRO A 670 -18.44 6.44 2.54
CA PRO A 670 -19.32 5.26 2.55
C PRO A 670 -20.76 5.59 2.12
N LEU A 671 -21.47 4.60 1.58
CA LEU A 671 -22.90 4.73 1.31
C LEU A 671 -23.73 4.61 2.60
N PRO A 672 -24.93 5.22 2.69
CA PRO A 672 -25.79 5.11 3.88
C PRO A 672 -26.09 3.66 4.30
N GLN A 673 -26.20 2.76 3.33
CA GLN A 673 -26.47 1.33 3.56
C GLN A 673 -25.36 0.65 4.38
N ALA A 674 -24.13 1.17 4.39
CA ALA A 674 -23.07 0.66 5.25
C ALA A 674 -23.43 0.70 6.74
N TYR A 675 -24.35 1.59 7.14
CA TYR A 675 -24.74 1.82 8.52
C TYR A 675 -26.15 1.32 8.84
N SER A 676 -27.12 1.62 7.98
CA SER A 676 -28.55 1.43 8.29
C SER A 676 -29.17 0.16 7.71
N ALA A 677 -28.49 -0.53 6.80
CA ALA A 677 -29.07 -1.71 6.15
C ALA A 677 -28.97 -2.97 7.02
N ALA A 678 -29.96 -3.84 6.84
CA ALA A 678 -29.99 -5.15 7.46
C ALA A 678 -28.81 -6.01 7.00
N VAL A 679 -28.11 -6.63 7.97
CA VAL A 679 -26.99 -7.53 7.70
C VAL A 679 -27.51 -8.91 7.33
N ASP A 680 -27.01 -9.47 6.23
CA ASP A 680 -27.32 -10.82 5.79
C ASP A 680 -26.99 -11.84 6.90
N VAL A 681 -27.85 -12.84 7.06
CA VAL A 681 -27.57 -13.99 7.92
C VAL A 681 -27.16 -15.20 7.11
N SER A 682 -26.24 -15.97 7.65
CA SER A 682 -25.85 -17.28 7.11
C SER A 682 -26.98 -18.31 7.27
N SER A 683 -26.85 -19.46 6.61
CA SER A 683 -27.78 -20.58 6.76
C SER A 683 -27.88 -21.12 8.20
N SER A 684 -26.96 -20.75 9.09
CA SER A 684 -26.99 -21.08 10.52
C SER A 684 -27.55 -19.94 11.39
N GLY A 685 -28.13 -18.90 10.79
CA GLY A 685 -28.67 -17.73 11.49
C GLY A 685 -27.61 -16.76 12.04
N LYS A 686 -26.32 -17.00 11.78
CA LYS A 686 -25.25 -16.09 12.20
C LYS A 686 -25.15 -14.92 11.22
N ARG A 687 -25.16 -13.69 11.72
CA ARG A 687 -24.91 -12.47 10.92
C ARG A 687 -23.55 -12.52 10.25
N LEU A 688 -23.49 -12.09 8.99
CA LEU A 688 -22.29 -12.01 8.19
C LEU A 688 -21.64 -10.63 8.38
N ARG A 689 -21.02 -10.44 9.54
CA ARG A 689 -20.32 -9.21 9.97
C ARG A 689 -19.05 -9.59 10.71
N VAL A 690 -17.98 -8.85 10.46
CA VAL A 690 -16.71 -8.90 11.22
C VAL A 690 -16.23 -7.47 11.50
N GLY A 691 -15.32 -7.31 12.46
CA GLY A 691 -14.85 -6.00 12.88
C GLY A 691 -15.79 -5.27 13.82
N SER A 692 -15.42 -4.04 14.10
CA SER A 692 -16.05 -3.16 15.09
C SER A 692 -16.11 -1.73 14.57
N ARG A 693 -17.01 -0.94 15.14
CA ARG A 693 -17.26 0.45 14.80
C ARG A 693 -17.29 1.26 16.07
N TYR A 694 -16.47 2.31 16.15
CA TYR A 694 -16.41 3.19 17.32
C TYR A 694 -16.79 4.64 17.00
N GLU A 695 -17.10 4.94 15.75
CA GLU A 695 -17.47 6.28 15.27
C GLU A 695 -18.87 6.33 14.65
N GLY A 696 -19.36 7.55 14.47
CA GLY A 696 -20.72 7.86 14.01
C GLY A 696 -20.99 7.44 12.57
N ASN A 697 -22.10 7.95 12.01
CA ASN A 697 -22.43 7.73 10.60
C ASN A 697 -21.62 8.69 9.74
N GLY A 698 -20.68 8.17 8.95
CA GLY A 698 -19.86 8.93 8.00
C GLY A 698 -20.42 8.98 6.58
N ALA A 699 -21.65 8.50 6.34
CA ALA A 699 -22.28 8.58 5.03
C ALA A 699 -22.87 9.97 4.76
N PRO A 700 -23.05 10.36 3.49
CA PRO A 700 -23.78 11.57 3.13
C PRO A 700 -25.25 11.46 3.54
N ARG A 701 -25.88 12.62 3.78
CA ARG A 701 -27.32 12.70 4.10
C ARG A 701 -28.21 12.43 2.89
N HIS A 702 -27.67 12.66 1.69
CA HIS A 702 -28.34 12.44 0.42
C HIS A 702 -27.73 11.24 -0.30
N ASP A 703 -28.58 10.46 -0.97
CA ASP A 703 -28.18 9.29 -1.77
C ASP A 703 -28.91 9.37 -3.13
N SER A 704 -28.16 9.26 -4.22
CA SER A 704 -28.69 9.19 -5.58
C SER A 704 -29.25 7.81 -5.94
N GLY A 705 -29.13 6.83 -5.04
CA GLY A 705 -29.60 5.46 -5.22
C GLY A 705 -28.56 4.55 -5.85
N PHE A 706 -27.25 4.84 -5.69
CA PHE A 706 -26.18 4.04 -6.28
C PHE A 706 -26.22 2.58 -5.82
N TRP A 707 -26.64 2.31 -4.58
CA TRP A 707 -26.81 0.95 -4.08
C TRP A 707 -27.80 0.14 -4.92
N GLN A 708 -29.02 0.66 -5.13
CA GLN A 708 -30.05 -0.06 -5.88
C GLN A 708 -29.78 -0.03 -7.39
N GLN A 709 -29.41 1.12 -7.94
CA GLN A 709 -29.34 1.36 -9.38
C GLN A 709 -27.99 1.00 -10.01
N GLY A 710 -26.92 1.03 -9.22
CA GLY A 710 -25.58 0.58 -9.62
C GLY A 710 -25.31 -0.83 -9.13
N ILE A 711 -25.07 -0.96 -7.82
CA ILE A 711 -24.54 -2.18 -7.22
C ILE A 711 -25.47 -3.38 -7.40
N LEU A 712 -26.76 -3.25 -7.07
CA LEU A 712 -27.71 -4.37 -7.14
C LEU A 712 -28.29 -4.59 -8.54
N ALA A 713 -28.39 -3.55 -9.37
CA ALA A 713 -28.91 -3.67 -10.72
C ALA A 713 -27.97 -4.42 -11.67
N GLN A 714 -26.65 -4.26 -11.50
CA GLN A 714 -25.66 -4.92 -12.36
C GLN A 714 -25.41 -6.36 -11.89
N LYS A 715 -25.75 -7.34 -12.75
CA LYS A 715 -25.69 -8.77 -12.43
C LYS A 715 -24.49 -9.47 -13.07
N GLU A 716 -24.03 -10.55 -12.42
CA GLU A 716 -22.94 -11.38 -12.95
C GLU A 716 -23.36 -12.21 -14.18
N ILE A 717 -24.64 -12.59 -14.27
CA ILE A 717 -25.22 -13.25 -15.45
C ILE A 717 -26.15 -12.25 -16.14
N PRO A 718 -25.89 -11.89 -17.41
CA PRO A 718 -26.78 -11.03 -18.17
C PRO A 718 -28.18 -11.65 -18.32
N ALA A 719 -29.23 -10.84 -18.20
CA ALA A 719 -30.59 -11.29 -18.44
C ALA A 719 -30.86 -11.34 -19.97
N SER A 720 -31.18 -12.52 -20.48
CA SER A 720 -31.52 -12.89 -21.87
C SER A 720 -30.37 -13.31 -22.81
N ALA A 721 -30.67 -14.33 -23.63
CA ALA A 721 -29.80 -14.95 -24.62
C ALA A 721 -29.45 -14.03 -25.81
N ASP A 722 -29.98 -12.82 -25.81
CA ASP A 722 -29.96 -11.89 -26.95
C ASP A 722 -28.95 -10.75 -26.71
N GLY A 723 -28.30 -10.71 -25.54
CA GLY A 723 -27.27 -9.72 -25.21
C GLY A 723 -27.77 -8.28 -25.00
N ALA A 724 -29.09 -8.07 -24.91
CA ALA A 724 -29.65 -6.75 -24.63
C ALA A 724 -29.25 -6.29 -23.20
N PRO A 725 -28.70 -5.08 -23.02
CA PRO A 725 -28.39 -4.52 -21.71
C PRO A 725 -29.66 -4.43 -20.84
N ILE A 726 -29.54 -4.72 -19.54
CA ILE A 726 -30.51 -4.21 -18.55
C ILE A 726 -30.42 -2.68 -18.64
N ASP A 727 -31.47 -2.02 -19.15
CA ASP A 727 -31.56 -0.61 -19.52
C ASP A 727 -30.29 0.21 -19.22
N ALA A 728 -29.49 0.51 -20.24
CA ALA A 728 -28.21 1.22 -20.05
C ALA A 728 -28.38 2.68 -19.55
N PHE A 729 -29.62 3.17 -19.41
CA PHE A 729 -29.94 4.54 -19.08
C PHE A 729 -31.07 4.59 -18.04
N TRP A 730 -30.86 5.34 -16.95
CA TRP A 730 -31.93 5.62 -15.98
C TRP A 730 -32.77 6.80 -16.49
N ASP A 731 -34.06 6.56 -16.75
CA ASP A 731 -35.01 7.57 -17.25
C ASP A 731 -35.87 8.23 -16.14
N GLY A 732 -35.64 7.85 -14.87
CA GLY A 732 -36.37 8.40 -13.73
C GLY A 732 -37.63 7.63 -13.33
N GLU A 733 -38.02 6.58 -14.07
CA GLU A 733 -39.14 5.72 -13.70
C GLU A 733 -38.68 4.30 -13.32
N GLY A 734 -39.25 3.76 -12.26
CA GLY A 734 -38.70 2.62 -11.53
C GLY A 734 -38.62 1.33 -12.35
N THR A 735 -37.41 0.81 -12.52
CA THR A 735 -37.17 -0.61 -12.77
C THR A 735 -36.72 -1.28 -11.48
N SER A 736 -37.57 -2.16 -10.95
CA SER A 736 -37.30 -3.01 -9.78
C SER A 736 -36.01 -3.83 -9.96
N PRO A 737 -35.27 -4.20 -8.89
CA PRO A 737 -34.11 -5.07 -9.00
C PRO A 737 -34.51 -6.39 -9.67
N THR A 738 -33.98 -6.68 -10.85
CA THR A 738 -34.17 -7.99 -11.49
C THR A 738 -33.56 -9.08 -10.60
N GLU A 739 -34.22 -10.23 -10.47
CA GLU A 739 -33.70 -11.38 -9.71
C GLU A 739 -32.32 -11.79 -10.26
N GLY A 740 -31.31 -11.97 -9.40
CA GLY A 740 -29.96 -12.33 -9.85
C GLY A 740 -28.84 -11.91 -8.90
N ARG A 741 -27.68 -12.56 -9.02
CA ARG A 741 -26.46 -12.25 -8.24
C ARG A 741 -25.80 -10.96 -8.73
N PRO A 742 -25.53 -9.99 -7.85
CA PRO A 742 -24.78 -8.78 -8.21
C PRO A 742 -23.42 -9.12 -8.82
N GLU A 743 -22.94 -8.38 -9.81
CA GLU A 743 -21.57 -8.50 -10.34
C GLU A 743 -20.53 -8.09 -9.28
N VAL A 744 -20.81 -6.98 -8.60
CA VAL A 744 -19.99 -6.43 -7.52
C VAL A 744 -20.15 -7.29 -6.27
N LYS A 745 -19.02 -7.61 -5.64
CA LYS A 745 -18.93 -8.54 -4.50
C LYS A 745 -18.44 -7.85 -3.25
N VAL A 746 -17.64 -6.80 -3.43
CA VAL A 746 -17.13 -5.95 -2.36
C VAL A 746 -17.27 -4.48 -2.76
N LEU A 747 -17.73 -3.67 -1.81
CA LEU A 747 -17.65 -2.23 -1.80
C LEU A 747 -16.68 -1.85 -0.67
N ALA A 748 -15.55 -1.24 -1.01
CA ALA A 748 -14.47 -0.91 -0.08
C ALA A 748 -14.41 0.62 0.16
N HIS A 749 -14.32 1.01 1.44
CA HIS A 749 -14.37 2.40 1.90
C HIS A 749 -13.17 2.80 2.75
N GLY A 750 -12.85 4.11 2.74
CA GLY A 750 -11.99 4.77 3.72
C GLY A 750 -12.83 5.57 4.71
N HIS A 751 -12.44 6.82 4.97
CA HIS A 751 -13.19 7.92 5.61
C HIS A 751 -13.38 7.78 7.12
N CYS A 752 -13.61 6.56 7.59
CA CYS A 752 -13.91 6.22 8.97
C CYS A 752 -12.71 5.54 9.62
N HIS A 753 -11.99 6.27 10.48
CA HIS A 753 -10.69 5.88 11.02
C HIS A 753 -10.78 4.83 12.14
N LEU A 754 -11.89 4.83 12.87
CA LEU A 754 -12.18 3.95 14.00
C LEU A 754 -13.24 2.89 13.65
N THR A 755 -13.36 2.57 12.36
CA THR A 755 -14.29 1.57 11.83
C THR A 755 -13.50 0.51 11.10
N SER A 756 -13.55 -0.70 11.64
CA SER A 756 -13.03 -1.92 11.02
C SER A 756 -14.12 -2.82 10.45
N ASP A 757 -15.36 -2.35 10.54
CA ASP A 757 -16.55 -3.09 10.20
C ASP A 757 -16.53 -3.56 8.74
N CYS A 758 -16.91 -4.82 8.54
CA CYS A 758 -17.05 -5.43 7.23
C CYS A 758 -18.25 -6.37 7.30
N ARG A 759 -19.33 -5.98 6.63
CA ARG A 759 -20.65 -6.62 6.73
C ARG A 759 -21.20 -6.95 5.36
N ARG A 760 -21.98 -8.02 5.26
CA ARG A 760 -22.64 -8.39 4.02
C ARG A 760 -24.08 -7.89 4.01
N ILE A 761 -24.46 -7.19 2.95
CA ILE A 761 -25.78 -6.62 2.74
C ILE A 761 -26.26 -7.06 1.35
N GLN A 762 -27.39 -7.77 1.28
CA GLN A 762 -28.02 -8.21 0.02
C GLN A 762 -27.05 -8.90 -0.95
N GLY A 763 -26.14 -9.70 -0.43
CA GLY A 763 -25.17 -10.43 -1.25
C GLY A 763 -23.82 -9.75 -1.47
N VAL A 764 -23.63 -8.49 -1.06
CA VAL A 764 -22.41 -7.68 -1.28
C VAL A 764 -21.75 -7.34 0.05
N TRP A 765 -20.42 -7.48 0.13
CA TRP A 765 -19.66 -7.09 1.32
C TRP A 765 -19.31 -5.62 1.29
N VAL A 766 -19.63 -4.89 2.35
CA VAL A 766 -19.30 -3.47 2.53
C VAL A 766 -18.26 -3.40 3.64
N CYS A 767 -17.04 -2.96 3.33
CA CYS A 767 -15.89 -3.10 4.22
C CYS A 767 -15.07 -1.82 4.31
N PHE A 768 -14.80 -1.40 5.55
CA PHE A 768 -13.97 -0.23 5.85
C PHE A 768 -12.49 -0.60 5.95
N GLY A 769 -11.61 0.28 5.44
CA GLY A 769 -10.16 0.12 5.53
C GLY A 769 -9.64 0.13 6.97
N GLY A 770 -10.22 0.99 7.82
CA GLY A 770 -9.73 1.33 9.15
C GLY A 770 -8.65 2.41 9.10
N GLY A 771 -8.32 3.01 10.24
CA GLY A 771 -7.34 4.09 10.33
C GLY A 771 -5.90 3.58 10.20
N ALA A 772 -5.22 3.99 9.12
CA ALA A 772 -3.88 3.53 8.79
C ALA A 772 -2.77 4.40 9.39
N THR A 773 -3.06 5.62 9.84
CA THR A 773 -2.05 6.62 10.19
C THR A 773 -2.16 7.12 11.62
N TYR A 774 -1.08 7.67 12.17
CA TYR A 774 -1.05 8.37 13.45
C TYR A 774 -1.23 9.88 13.33
N SER A 775 -1.25 10.42 12.11
CA SER A 775 -1.53 11.85 11.83
C SER A 775 -3.03 12.18 11.81
N GLY A 776 -3.86 11.18 11.51
CA GLY A 776 -5.31 11.23 11.54
C GLY A 776 -5.81 10.92 12.94
N TYR A 777 -7.01 11.40 13.27
CA TYR A 777 -7.64 11.08 14.55
C TYR A 777 -7.76 9.55 14.73
N GLY A 778 -7.77 9.12 15.99
CA GLY A 778 -7.75 7.71 16.35
C GLY A 778 -8.19 7.46 17.80
N SER A 779 -7.75 6.34 18.34
CA SER A 779 -8.04 5.95 19.71
C SER A 779 -6.99 4.92 20.18
N PRO A 780 -6.48 5.02 21.41
CA PRO A 780 -5.60 3.99 21.98
C PRO A 780 -6.27 2.62 22.07
N ALA A 781 -7.61 2.57 22.10
CA ALA A 781 -8.38 1.33 22.08
C ALA A 781 -8.55 0.72 20.67
N PHE A 782 -8.10 1.42 19.63
CA PHE A 782 -8.20 1.02 18.24
C PHE A 782 -6.83 1.09 17.56
N THR A 783 -6.11 -0.04 17.62
CA THR A 783 -4.83 -0.25 16.96
C THR A 783 -4.86 0.17 15.48
N ARG A 784 -3.83 0.88 14.99
CA ARG A 784 -3.78 1.31 13.58
C ARG A 784 -3.68 0.08 12.68
N ARG A 785 -4.35 0.13 11.52
CA ARG A 785 -4.50 -1.04 10.65
C ARG A 785 -4.75 -0.69 9.19
N MET A 786 -4.39 -1.60 8.31
CA MET A 786 -4.63 -1.53 6.87
C MET A 786 -5.36 -2.79 6.40
N ARG A 787 -6.22 -2.68 5.38
CA ARG A 787 -6.99 -3.83 4.88
C ARG A 787 -6.27 -4.48 3.69
N VAL A 788 -6.25 -5.80 3.68
CA VAL A 788 -5.74 -6.61 2.58
C VAL A 788 -6.89 -7.38 1.96
N PHE A 789 -6.90 -7.45 0.63
CA PHE A 789 -7.76 -8.32 -0.15
C PHE A 789 -6.92 -9.35 -0.88
N GLU A 790 -7.23 -10.63 -0.67
CA GLU A 790 -6.62 -11.76 -1.36
C GLU A 790 -7.63 -12.34 -2.35
N ILE A 791 -7.32 -12.20 -3.63
CA ILE A 791 -8.13 -12.72 -4.73
C ILE A 791 -7.47 -14.01 -5.19
N SER A 792 -8.23 -15.10 -5.22
CA SER A 792 -7.73 -16.42 -5.61
C SER A 792 -8.69 -17.11 -6.58
N ASP A 793 -8.28 -18.27 -7.08
CA ASP A 793 -9.02 -19.05 -8.07
C ASP A 793 -9.35 -18.23 -9.33
N PHE A 794 -8.43 -17.37 -9.78
CA PHE A 794 -8.62 -16.49 -10.93
C PHE A 794 -9.83 -15.56 -10.81
N GLY A 795 -10.10 -15.06 -9.59
CA GLY A 795 -11.19 -14.12 -9.32
C GLY A 795 -12.44 -14.75 -8.72
N GLU A 796 -12.50 -16.08 -8.57
CA GLU A 796 -13.68 -16.77 -8.02
C GLU A 796 -13.79 -16.69 -6.50
N THR A 797 -12.68 -16.42 -5.81
CA THR A 797 -12.62 -16.31 -4.36
C THR A 797 -12.02 -14.94 -3.99
N ILE A 798 -12.68 -14.23 -3.07
CA ILE A 798 -12.14 -13.00 -2.45
C ILE A 798 -12.14 -13.23 -0.94
N SER A 799 -10.99 -13.15 -0.30
CA SER A 799 -10.86 -13.04 1.15
C SER A 799 -10.29 -11.67 1.53
N THR A 800 -10.54 -11.24 2.75
CA THR A 800 -10.00 -9.99 3.30
C THR A 800 -9.64 -10.16 4.76
N TYR A 801 -8.62 -9.45 5.20
CA TYR A 801 -8.23 -9.29 6.60
C TYR A 801 -7.70 -7.87 6.81
N GLN A 802 -7.53 -7.45 8.07
CA GLN A 802 -6.79 -6.25 8.41
C GLN A 802 -5.47 -6.63 9.08
N LEU A 803 -4.38 -5.98 8.65
CA LEU A 803 -3.07 -6.07 9.27
C LEU A 803 -2.91 -4.88 10.23
N THR A 804 -2.63 -5.14 11.50
CA THR A 804 -2.38 -4.10 12.50
C THR A 804 -0.91 -3.68 12.54
N ASP A 805 -0.63 -2.50 13.07
CA ASP A 805 0.74 -2.00 13.35
C ASP A 805 1.60 -2.96 14.20
N GLU A 806 0.96 -3.80 15.04
CA GLU A 806 1.56 -4.93 15.76
C GLU A 806 1.80 -6.19 14.91
N ARG A 807 1.64 -6.12 13.58
CA ARG A 807 1.77 -7.23 12.62
C ARG A 807 0.78 -8.39 12.83
N LYS A 808 -0.39 -8.13 13.42
CA LYS A 808 -1.43 -9.14 13.62
C LYS A 808 -2.46 -9.08 12.49
N ARG A 809 -2.91 -10.25 12.04
CA ARG A 809 -4.08 -10.37 11.14
C ARG A 809 -5.35 -10.48 11.97
N ILE A 810 -6.31 -9.61 11.70
CA ILE A 810 -7.62 -9.57 12.37
C ILE A 810 -8.75 -9.40 11.36
N ASN A 811 -9.99 -9.56 11.82
CA ASN A 811 -11.21 -9.28 11.04
C ASN A 811 -11.25 -10.01 9.69
N GLU A 812 -10.84 -11.28 9.68
CA GLU A 812 -10.84 -12.12 8.48
C GLU A 812 -12.27 -12.41 8.00
N ALA A 813 -12.52 -12.20 6.72
CA ALA A 813 -13.78 -12.52 6.06
C ALA A 813 -13.54 -13.10 4.66
N SER A 814 -14.41 -14.02 4.23
CA SER A 814 -14.46 -14.51 2.85
C SER A 814 -15.68 -13.91 2.15
N ALA A 815 -15.41 -13.03 1.18
CA ALA A 815 -16.44 -12.31 0.44
C ALA A 815 -17.11 -13.18 -0.64
N ILE A 816 -16.38 -14.13 -1.23
CA ILE A 816 -16.90 -15.12 -2.18
C ILE A 816 -16.26 -16.47 -1.90
N HIS A 817 -17.08 -17.52 -1.92
CA HIS A 817 -16.61 -18.90 -1.96
C HIS A 817 -17.40 -19.64 -3.05
N SER A 818 -16.72 -20.12 -4.09
CA SER A 818 -17.34 -21.08 -5.01
C SER A 818 -17.49 -22.42 -4.27
N ARG A 819 -18.68 -22.70 -3.72
CA ARG A 819 -18.95 -24.02 -3.12
C ARG A 819 -18.77 -25.09 -4.19
N LEU A 820 -17.78 -25.96 -4.01
CA LEU A 820 -17.74 -27.29 -4.63
C LEU A 820 -18.86 -28.14 -4.01
N CYS A 821 -20.11 -27.98 -4.46
CA CYS A 821 -21.23 -28.83 -4.02
C CYS A 821 -21.38 -30.03 -4.96
N GLY A 822 -21.04 -31.23 -4.48
CA GLY A 822 -21.64 -32.49 -4.95
C GLY A 822 -23.08 -32.65 -4.43
N PRO A 823 -23.90 -33.55 -5.02
CA PRO A 823 -25.35 -33.54 -4.84
C PRO A 823 -25.80 -33.92 -3.43
N ALA A 824 -26.87 -33.27 -3.01
CA ALA A 824 -27.54 -33.43 -1.72
C ALA A 824 -28.08 -34.85 -1.51
N LEU A 825 -27.73 -35.45 -0.36
CA LEU A 825 -28.58 -36.42 0.31
C LEU A 825 -29.10 -35.79 1.59
N ALA A 826 -30.42 -35.57 1.61
CA ALA A 826 -31.16 -35.11 2.76
C ALA A 826 -31.13 -36.17 3.87
N SER A 827 -30.61 -35.81 5.06
CA SER A 827 -31.20 -36.25 6.34
C SER A 827 -30.57 -35.53 7.54
N SER A 828 -31.47 -35.09 8.42
CA SER A 828 -31.30 -34.70 9.83
C SER A 828 -30.41 -33.50 10.18
N ARG A 829 -31.12 -32.41 10.50
CA ARG A 829 -30.79 -31.38 11.50
C ARG A 829 -29.93 -31.94 12.64
N THR A 830 -28.67 -31.49 12.71
CA THR A 830 -27.82 -31.27 13.92
C THR A 830 -26.37 -31.11 13.44
N SER A 831 -25.97 -29.93 12.93
CA SER A 831 -24.56 -29.54 12.76
C SER A 831 -24.47 -28.10 12.27
N ALA A 832 -24.68 -27.15 13.18
CA ALA A 832 -24.39 -25.73 12.94
C ALA A 832 -24.01 -25.03 14.26
N MET A 833 -23.07 -25.64 14.97
CA MET A 833 -22.11 -25.02 15.88
C MET A 833 -21.03 -26.07 16.03
N LEU A 834 -19.76 -25.65 16.09
CA LEU A 834 -18.56 -26.45 16.43
C LEU A 834 -17.54 -26.71 15.32
N GLY A 835 -16.92 -25.63 14.86
CA GLY A 835 -15.58 -25.63 14.29
C GLY A 835 -14.51 -25.27 15.34
N ARG A 836 -14.43 -26.01 16.44
CA ARG A 836 -13.18 -26.13 17.24
C ARG A 836 -12.72 -27.58 17.10
N LEU A 837 -12.33 -28.01 15.90
CA LEU A 837 -11.92 -29.38 15.68
C LEU A 837 -10.39 -29.53 15.78
N ALA A 838 -9.99 -30.58 16.48
CA ALA A 838 -8.63 -31.09 16.55
C ALA A 838 -7.96 -31.10 15.18
N CYS A 839 -6.97 -30.22 14.96
CA CYS A 839 -6.06 -30.35 13.84
C CYS A 839 -5.24 -31.63 14.02
N LEU A 840 -5.31 -32.51 13.04
CA LEU A 840 -4.28 -33.52 12.84
C LEU A 840 -3.19 -32.87 11.96
N LEU A 841 -2.11 -32.42 12.58
CA LEU A 841 -0.92 -31.92 11.88
C LEU A 841 -0.12 -33.11 11.36
N LEU A 842 0.21 -33.08 10.08
CA LEU A 842 0.98 -34.13 9.41
C LEU A 842 2.24 -33.53 8.82
N LEU A 843 3.38 -34.05 9.23
CA LEU A 843 4.69 -33.62 8.78
C LEU A 843 5.50 -34.86 8.38
N VAL A 844 6.16 -34.78 7.23
CA VAL A 844 7.31 -35.66 6.93
C VAL A 844 8.52 -34.96 7.51
N MET A 845 9.25 -35.56 8.45
CA MET A 845 10.44 -34.94 9.04
C MET A 845 11.72 -35.60 8.52
N THR A 846 12.75 -34.80 8.22
CA THR A 846 14.14 -35.27 8.11
C THR A 846 14.83 -35.11 9.45
N VAL A 847 15.62 -36.10 9.82
CA VAL A 847 16.38 -36.14 11.08
C VAL A 847 17.84 -36.37 10.74
N ARG A 848 18.72 -35.38 10.91
CA ARG A 848 20.16 -35.46 10.58
C ARG A 848 21.02 -35.41 11.85
N GLY A 849 22.01 -36.30 11.96
CA GLY A 849 23.06 -36.22 12.99
C GLY A 849 23.96 -35.01 12.77
N ALA A 850 24.15 -34.16 13.78
CA ALA A 850 25.03 -33.00 13.68
C ALA A 850 26.45 -33.35 14.16
N ASP A 851 27.42 -33.25 13.24
CA ASP A 851 28.83 -33.05 13.60
C ASP A 851 29.13 -31.55 13.68
N ASP A 852 29.76 -31.16 14.80
CA ASP A 852 30.34 -29.88 15.19
C ASP A 852 30.07 -28.65 14.30
N VAL A 853 29.21 -27.73 14.78
CA VAL A 853 29.19 -26.33 14.34
C VAL A 853 29.16 -25.40 15.57
N ALA A 854 30.14 -24.50 15.60
CA ALA A 854 30.48 -23.61 16.70
C ALA A 854 29.36 -22.63 17.10
N GLU A 855 29.17 -22.48 18.43
CA GLU A 855 28.29 -21.49 19.06
C GLU A 855 28.74 -20.05 18.78
N TYR A 856 27.82 -19.22 18.31
CA TYR A 856 27.86 -17.77 18.52
C TYR A 856 27.16 -17.49 19.85
N SER A 857 27.91 -17.02 20.84
CA SER A 857 27.43 -16.70 22.17
C SER A 857 26.87 -15.27 22.24
N THR A 858 25.68 -15.14 22.84
CA THR A 858 25.22 -13.90 23.49
C THR A 858 25.28 -14.11 25.00
N PRO A 859 25.82 -13.15 25.79
CA PRO A 859 26.00 -13.33 27.22
C PRO A 859 24.75 -12.99 28.04
N ASP A 860 24.68 -13.61 29.22
CA ASP A 860 23.83 -13.32 30.38
C ASP A 860 22.40 -13.90 30.44
N ALA A 861 22.33 -15.19 30.79
CA ALA A 861 21.36 -15.69 31.76
C ALA A 861 21.91 -16.94 32.48
N TYR A 862 21.77 -16.97 33.80
CA TYR A 862 22.35 -17.93 34.74
C TYR A 862 21.90 -19.39 34.49
N VAL A 863 22.84 -20.28 34.13
CA VAL A 863 22.59 -21.73 33.98
C VAL A 863 23.11 -22.49 35.22
N PRO A 864 22.33 -23.38 35.85
CA PRO A 864 22.84 -24.27 36.89
C PRO A 864 23.83 -25.28 36.31
N VAL A 865 25.01 -25.39 36.92
CA VAL A 865 26.11 -26.29 36.53
C VAL A 865 25.63 -27.76 36.42
N PRO A 866 25.78 -28.45 35.27
CA PRO A 866 25.51 -29.87 35.17
C PRO A 866 26.61 -30.69 35.87
N ARG A 867 26.22 -31.78 36.53
CA ARG A 867 27.15 -32.71 37.17
C ARG A 867 28.08 -33.36 36.13
N PRO A 868 29.38 -33.57 36.44
CA PRO A 868 30.30 -34.23 35.53
C PRO A 868 29.98 -35.72 35.45
N GLY A 869 29.58 -36.20 34.27
CA GLY A 869 29.38 -37.63 33.99
C GLY A 869 28.15 -38.01 33.14
N ALA A 870 27.32 -37.06 32.69
CA ALA A 870 26.27 -37.38 31.71
C ALA A 870 26.86 -37.43 30.30
N GLU A 871 26.81 -38.60 29.65
CA GLU A 871 27.08 -38.73 28.22
C GLU A 871 26.20 -37.73 27.45
N ARG A 872 26.83 -36.90 26.59
CA ARG A 872 26.10 -36.00 25.70
C ARG A 872 25.31 -36.85 24.70
N SER A 873 23.99 -36.81 24.79
CA SER A 873 23.11 -37.35 23.74
C SER A 873 23.42 -36.65 22.41
N PRO A 874 23.51 -37.36 21.28
CA PRO A 874 23.74 -36.74 19.98
C PRO A 874 22.59 -35.77 19.67
N THR A 875 22.94 -34.54 19.31
CA THR A 875 21.99 -33.48 18.95
C THR A 875 21.44 -33.72 17.55
N TRP A 876 20.19 -34.14 17.45
CA TRP A 876 19.49 -34.28 16.19
C TRP A 876 18.93 -32.95 15.70
N GLN A 877 19.04 -32.71 14.40
CA GLN A 877 18.33 -31.61 13.73
C GLN A 877 17.06 -32.14 13.08
N TYR A 878 15.93 -31.49 13.38
CA TYR A 878 14.63 -31.81 12.82
C TYR A 878 14.27 -30.76 11.76
N SER A 879 13.86 -31.20 10.57
CA SER A 879 13.28 -30.31 9.56
C SER A 879 12.11 -30.98 8.87
N VAL A 880 11.23 -30.18 8.27
CA VAL A 880 10.03 -30.67 7.57
C VAL A 880 10.33 -30.83 6.08
N VAL A 881 9.87 -31.93 5.48
CA VAL A 881 9.88 -32.16 4.04
C VAL A 881 8.57 -31.68 3.44
N GLU A 882 8.66 -30.66 2.61
CA GLU A 882 7.53 -30.08 1.89
C GLU A 882 7.09 -30.98 0.72
N GLY A 883 5.89 -30.73 0.18
CA GLY A 883 5.42 -31.37 -1.06
C GLY A 883 4.64 -32.68 -0.88
N TYR A 884 4.40 -33.12 0.36
CA TYR A 884 3.52 -34.27 0.65
C TYR A 884 2.19 -33.86 1.26
N PHE A 885 2.20 -32.95 2.22
CA PHE A 885 1.00 -32.55 2.97
C PHE A 885 0.76 -31.04 2.83
N HIS A 886 -0.50 -30.62 2.73
CA HIS A 886 -0.89 -29.22 2.73
C HIS A 886 -0.26 -28.47 3.91
N GLN A 887 -0.28 -29.06 5.10
CA GLN A 887 0.24 -28.50 6.36
C GLN A 887 1.75 -28.24 6.38
N THR A 888 2.51 -28.76 5.40
CA THR A 888 3.97 -28.61 5.32
C THR A 888 4.40 -27.42 4.46
N SER A 889 3.50 -26.79 3.71
CA SER A 889 3.87 -25.64 2.86
C SER A 889 4.03 -24.36 3.69
N LYS A 890 5.05 -23.56 3.40
CA LYS A 890 5.22 -22.20 3.97
C LYS A 890 4.06 -21.25 3.64
N SER A 891 3.23 -21.60 2.64
CA SER A 891 2.04 -20.83 2.24
C SER A 891 0.76 -21.20 2.99
N THR A 892 0.80 -22.22 3.86
CA THR A 892 -0.36 -22.66 4.64
C THR A 892 -0.43 -21.79 5.89
N GLY A 893 -1.21 -20.71 5.82
CA GLY A 893 -1.63 -19.99 7.02
C GLY A 893 -2.42 -20.91 7.95
N HIS A 894 -2.65 -20.50 9.19
CA HIS A 894 -3.59 -21.14 10.11
C HIS A 894 -5.05 -20.98 9.59
N ASP A 895 -5.35 -21.59 8.44
CA ASP A 895 -6.63 -21.57 7.77
C ASP A 895 -7.61 -22.47 8.52
N SER A 896 -8.66 -21.86 9.07
CA SER A 896 -9.77 -22.54 9.75
C SER A 896 -10.84 -23.06 8.78
N SER A 897 -10.67 -22.86 7.47
CA SER A 897 -11.65 -23.22 6.44
C SER A 897 -11.43 -24.59 5.80
N HIS A 898 -10.25 -25.21 5.97
CA HIS A 898 -9.97 -26.52 5.39
C HIS A 898 -10.12 -27.64 6.42
N ASP A 899 -11.14 -28.49 6.24
CA ASP A 899 -11.29 -29.70 7.05
C ASP A 899 -10.41 -30.83 6.51
N TYR A 900 -9.22 -30.95 7.07
CA TYR A 900 -8.26 -31.99 6.69
C TYR A 900 -8.81 -33.41 6.82
N LEU A 901 -9.88 -33.65 7.60
CA LEU A 901 -10.48 -34.99 7.73
C LEU A 901 -11.18 -35.48 6.46
N ASP A 902 -11.54 -34.57 5.56
CA ASP A 902 -12.21 -34.89 4.30
C ASP A 902 -11.25 -34.91 3.10
N GLY A 903 -10.03 -34.41 3.26
CA GLY A 903 -8.94 -34.41 2.27
C GLY A 903 -7.80 -35.38 2.58
N SER A 904 -8.11 -36.61 3.04
CA SER A 904 -7.09 -37.62 3.40
C SER A 904 -6.00 -37.10 4.34
N PHE A 905 -6.41 -36.37 5.37
CA PHE A 905 -5.54 -35.73 6.35
C PHE A 905 -4.59 -34.67 5.75
N GLY A 906 -4.95 -34.07 4.62
CA GLY A 906 -4.18 -33.03 3.95
C GLY A 906 -3.11 -33.56 3.00
N LEU A 907 -3.13 -34.85 2.63
CA LEU A 907 -2.21 -35.42 1.64
C LEU A 907 -2.47 -34.80 0.25
N LEU A 908 -1.43 -34.28 -0.40
CA LEU A 908 -1.54 -33.61 -1.71
C LEU A 908 -1.86 -34.60 -2.85
N ASP A 909 -1.42 -35.86 -2.72
CA ASP A 909 -1.78 -36.91 -3.66
C ASP A 909 -3.24 -37.33 -3.46
N THR A 910 -4.06 -37.06 -4.47
CA THR A 910 -5.50 -37.38 -4.48
C THR A 910 -5.83 -38.68 -5.22
N SER A 911 -4.82 -39.42 -5.69
CA SER A 911 -5.02 -40.69 -6.39
C SER A 911 -5.60 -41.77 -5.48
N LYS A 912 -6.11 -42.86 -6.09
CA LYS A 912 -6.60 -44.02 -5.33
C LYS A 912 -5.47 -44.70 -4.57
N GLU A 913 -4.26 -44.64 -5.11
CA GLU A 913 -3.05 -45.24 -4.58
C GLU A 913 -2.26 -44.30 -3.64
N ARG A 914 -2.79 -43.11 -3.31
CA ARG A 914 -2.08 -42.05 -2.57
C ARG A 914 -1.26 -42.49 -1.36
N TRP A 915 -1.82 -43.33 -0.50
CA TRP A 915 -1.11 -43.85 0.68
C TRP A 915 -0.04 -44.88 0.32
N THR A 916 -0.24 -45.61 -0.78
CA THR A 916 0.75 -46.53 -1.33
C THR A 916 1.91 -45.76 -1.96
N ASN A 917 1.62 -44.67 -2.67
CA ASN A 917 2.61 -43.76 -3.25
C ASN A 917 3.45 -43.10 -2.14
N LEU A 918 2.80 -42.52 -1.13
CA LEU A 918 3.50 -41.94 0.02
C LEU A 918 4.44 -42.94 0.70
N ARG A 919 3.99 -44.19 0.91
CA ARG A 919 4.85 -45.24 1.49
C ARG A 919 6.02 -45.62 0.58
N LYS A 920 5.82 -45.61 -0.74
CA LYS A 920 6.88 -45.90 -1.72
C LYS A 920 7.93 -44.79 -1.69
N ASP A 921 7.50 -43.55 -1.66
CA ASP A 921 8.40 -42.39 -1.61
C ASP A 921 9.14 -42.31 -0.27
N LEU A 922 8.47 -42.58 0.85
CA LEU A 922 9.11 -42.64 2.16
C LEU A 922 10.20 -43.73 2.23
N ARG A 923 9.96 -44.90 1.61
CA ARG A 923 10.98 -45.94 1.49
C ARG A 923 12.16 -45.47 0.64
N ARG A 924 11.88 -44.93 -0.55
CA ARG A 924 12.91 -44.38 -1.43
C ARG A 924 13.77 -43.33 -0.72
N LEU A 925 13.16 -42.39 0.00
CA LEU A 925 13.88 -41.35 0.75
C LEU A 925 14.82 -41.93 1.82
N ASN A 926 14.41 -43.00 2.50
CA ASN A 926 15.26 -43.67 3.49
C ASN A 926 16.32 -44.58 2.84
N ASP A 927 16.01 -45.23 1.71
CA ASP A 927 16.96 -46.08 0.98
C ASP A 927 18.07 -45.24 0.31
N GLU A 928 17.76 -44.00 -0.08
CA GLU A 928 18.67 -43.05 -0.72
C GLU A 928 19.41 -42.12 0.28
N SER A 929 19.16 -42.23 1.59
CA SER A 929 19.76 -41.35 2.60
C SER A 929 21.18 -41.76 3.00
N ASP A 930 21.92 -40.84 3.61
CA ASP A 930 23.35 -40.99 3.96
C ASP A 930 23.62 -41.78 5.25
N GLY A 931 22.67 -42.60 5.72
CA GLY A 931 22.81 -43.40 6.95
C GLY A 931 22.64 -42.62 8.26
N ASP A 932 22.98 -41.33 8.25
CA ASP A 932 22.77 -40.38 9.35
C ASP A 932 21.48 -39.55 9.20
N THR A 933 20.74 -39.75 8.11
CA THR A 933 19.45 -39.11 7.85
C THR A 933 18.30 -40.13 7.81
N VAL A 934 17.23 -39.89 8.58
CA VAL A 934 16.01 -40.72 8.57
C VAL A 934 14.78 -39.86 8.31
N PHE A 935 13.90 -40.35 7.43
CA PHE A 935 12.62 -39.74 7.09
C PHE A 935 11.46 -40.48 7.74
N LYS A 936 10.61 -39.76 8.48
CA LYS A 936 9.42 -40.32 9.16
C LYS A 936 8.18 -39.47 8.91
N VAL A 937 7.01 -40.10 8.92
CA VAL A 937 5.70 -39.43 8.91
C VAL A 937 5.17 -39.39 10.34
N LEU A 938 4.83 -38.21 10.84
CA LEU A 938 4.21 -38.02 12.15
C LEU A 938 2.76 -37.58 12.00
N PHE A 939 1.86 -38.24 12.75
CA PHE A 939 0.45 -37.85 12.87
C PHE A 939 0.24 -37.20 14.23
N LEU A 940 0.07 -35.87 14.26
CA LEU A 940 -0.02 -35.08 15.48
C LEU A 940 -1.47 -34.62 15.72
N GLY A 941 -2.15 -35.14 16.75
CA GLY A 941 -3.54 -34.76 17.03
C GLY A 941 -3.68 -33.91 18.29
N ARG A 942 -4.38 -32.77 18.21
CA ARG A 942 -4.83 -32.02 19.41
C ARG A 942 -6.01 -32.73 20.08
N HIS A 943 -6.13 -32.62 21.40
CA HIS A 943 -7.31 -33.13 22.11
C HIS A 943 -8.62 -32.46 21.63
N GLY A 944 -9.75 -33.16 21.74
CA GLY A 944 -11.09 -32.57 21.53
C GLY A 944 -11.44 -31.52 22.59
N GLN A 945 -12.56 -30.81 22.43
CA GLN A 945 -12.99 -29.80 23.41
C GLN A 945 -13.09 -30.38 24.82
N GLY A 946 -12.38 -29.77 25.77
CA GLY A 946 -12.48 -30.07 27.20
C GLY A 946 -13.30 -29.04 27.96
N TRP A 947 -13.70 -29.35 29.19
CA TRP A 947 -14.49 -28.43 30.03
C TRP A 947 -13.77 -27.11 30.33
N HIS A 948 -12.43 -27.09 30.36
CA HIS A 948 -11.65 -25.84 30.45
C HIS A 948 -11.89 -24.91 29.26
N ASN A 949 -12.10 -25.45 28.04
CA ASN A 949 -12.37 -24.63 26.85
C ASN A 949 -13.77 -24.02 26.88
N VAL A 950 -14.72 -24.72 27.49
CA VAL A 950 -16.11 -24.23 27.67
C VAL A 950 -16.13 -23.16 28.75
N ALA A 951 -15.41 -23.37 29.85
CA ALA A 951 -15.31 -22.42 30.95
C ALA A 951 -14.64 -21.11 30.50
N GLU A 952 -13.51 -21.18 29.80
CA GLU A 952 -12.87 -19.99 29.22
C GLU A 952 -13.81 -19.24 28.25
N GLN A 953 -14.54 -19.97 27.41
CA GLN A 953 -15.53 -19.36 26.51
C GLN A 953 -16.70 -18.72 27.25
N HIS A 954 -17.11 -19.29 28.39
CA HIS A 954 -18.23 -18.80 29.18
C HIS A 954 -17.88 -17.52 29.95
N TYR A 955 -16.70 -17.48 30.60
CA TYR A 955 -16.27 -16.35 31.42
C TYR A 955 -15.51 -15.27 30.65
N GLY A 956 -15.04 -15.59 29.44
CA GLY A 956 -14.14 -14.74 28.67
C GLY A 956 -12.69 -14.86 29.17
N SER A 957 -11.74 -14.70 28.24
CA SER A 957 -10.31 -14.87 28.54
C SER A 957 -9.78 -13.97 29.67
N PRO A 958 -10.19 -12.69 29.84
CA PRO A 958 -9.70 -11.87 30.95
C PRO A 958 -10.06 -12.43 32.33
N GLU A 959 -11.33 -12.75 32.57
CA GLU A 959 -11.79 -13.31 33.85
C GLU A 959 -11.31 -14.75 34.06
N TRP A 960 -11.19 -15.51 32.96
CA TRP A 960 -10.58 -16.83 32.98
C TRP A 960 -9.14 -16.78 33.49
N ASN A 961 -8.31 -15.89 32.91
CA ASN A 961 -6.92 -15.72 33.29
C ASN A 961 -6.78 -15.19 34.73
N ARG A 962 -7.61 -14.21 35.10
CA ARG A 962 -7.56 -13.57 36.42
C ARG A 962 -7.88 -14.55 37.55
N TYR A 963 -8.94 -15.34 37.42
CA TYR A 963 -9.51 -16.12 38.53
C TYR A 963 -9.87 -17.56 38.14
N TRP A 964 -10.66 -17.78 37.08
CA TRP A 964 -11.28 -19.10 36.87
C TRP A 964 -10.29 -20.20 36.49
N SER A 965 -9.18 -19.87 35.83
CA SER A 965 -8.11 -20.82 35.55
C SER A 965 -7.42 -21.32 36.82
N LYS A 966 -7.46 -20.55 37.91
CA LYS A 966 -6.79 -20.86 39.18
C LYS A 966 -7.63 -21.74 40.11
N VAL A 967 -8.91 -21.97 39.78
CA VAL A 967 -9.83 -22.85 40.51
C VAL A 967 -10.20 -24.06 39.65
N ASN A 968 -10.80 -25.09 40.26
CA ASN A 968 -11.12 -26.34 39.57
C ASN A 968 -12.54 -26.37 38.96
N THR A 969 -13.45 -25.53 39.45
CA THR A 969 -14.88 -25.59 39.14
C THR A 969 -15.56 -24.29 39.57
N ASP A 970 -16.67 -23.96 38.92
CA ASP A 970 -17.67 -22.96 39.35
C ASP A 970 -18.86 -23.57 40.13
N GLY A 971 -18.83 -24.87 40.37
CA GLY A 971 -19.93 -25.66 40.96
C GLY A 971 -20.89 -26.27 39.93
N ASN A 972 -20.88 -25.82 38.67
CA ASN A 972 -21.72 -26.35 37.59
C ASN A 972 -20.91 -27.15 36.57
N MET A 973 -19.67 -26.73 36.29
CA MET A 973 -18.70 -27.35 35.41
C MET A 973 -17.38 -27.57 36.15
N THR A 974 -16.71 -28.69 35.88
CA THR A 974 -15.43 -29.02 36.49
C THR A 974 -14.36 -29.14 35.42
N TRP A 975 -13.30 -28.34 35.52
CA TRP A 975 -12.17 -28.32 34.58
C TRP A 975 -10.83 -28.60 35.24
N GLY A 976 -10.76 -28.68 36.57
CA GLY A 976 -9.56 -29.07 37.29
C GLY A 976 -9.78 -30.26 38.23
N PRO A 977 -8.72 -30.96 38.65
CA PRO A 977 -7.31 -30.69 38.33
C PRO A 977 -6.88 -31.08 36.89
N ASP A 978 -7.64 -31.95 36.22
CA ASP A 978 -7.39 -32.39 34.85
C ASP A 978 -8.71 -32.36 34.08
N ALA A 979 -8.84 -31.43 33.15
CA ALA A 979 -10.08 -31.24 32.40
C ALA A 979 -10.40 -32.47 31.54
N GLN A 980 -11.58 -33.06 31.74
CA GLN A 980 -12.12 -34.11 30.88
C GLN A 980 -12.68 -33.52 29.57
N LEU A 981 -12.87 -34.39 28.56
CA LEU A 981 -13.58 -34.04 27.34
C LEU A 981 -15.05 -33.72 27.64
N THR A 982 -15.63 -32.80 26.88
CA THR A 982 -17.08 -32.62 26.83
C THR A 982 -17.69 -33.69 25.90
N PRO A 983 -19.02 -33.94 25.94
CA PRO A 983 -19.67 -34.87 25.00
C PRO A 983 -19.37 -34.56 23.52
N LEU A 984 -19.15 -33.29 23.26
CA LEU A 984 -18.73 -32.74 22.00
C LEU A 984 -17.25 -33.01 21.68
N GLY A 985 -16.34 -32.82 22.64
CA GLY A 985 -14.94 -33.22 22.48
C GLY A 985 -14.79 -34.70 22.15
N GLU A 986 -15.64 -35.55 22.74
CA GLU A 986 -15.71 -36.96 22.36
C GLU A 986 -16.23 -37.18 20.94
N ASP A 987 -17.27 -36.46 20.50
CA ASP A 987 -17.76 -36.57 19.11
C ASP A 987 -16.71 -36.10 18.10
N GLN A 988 -15.93 -35.07 18.43
CA GLN A 988 -14.79 -34.64 17.63
C GLN A 988 -13.77 -35.78 17.48
N ALA A 989 -13.40 -36.45 18.57
CA ALA A 989 -12.52 -37.62 18.52
C ALA A 989 -13.14 -38.77 17.70
N ARG A 990 -14.46 -39.02 17.84
CA ARG A 990 -15.19 -40.01 17.02
C ARG A 990 -15.21 -39.62 15.55
N ARG A 991 -15.20 -38.33 15.20
CA ARG A 991 -15.12 -37.85 13.82
C ARG A 991 -13.76 -38.17 13.20
N VAL A 992 -12.68 -37.95 13.94
CA VAL A 992 -11.32 -38.34 13.51
C VAL A 992 -11.22 -39.86 13.35
N HIS A 993 -11.80 -40.64 14.28
CA HIS A 993 -11.91 -42.09 14.16
C HIS A 993 -12.61 -42.53 12.86
N ARG A 994 -13.73 -41.87 12.50
CA ARG A 994 -14.44 -42.14 11.24
C ARG A 994 -13.56 -41.81 10.03
N ALA A 995 -12.81 -40.71 10.06
CA ALA A 995 -11.88 -40.36 8.99
C ALA A 995 -10.79 -41.44 8.83
N TRP A 996 -10.18 -41.90 9.92
CA TRP A 996 -9.23 -43.02 9.87
C TRP A 996 -9.85 -44.30 9.30
N LYS A 997 -11.06 -44.68 9.72
CA LYS A 997 -11.77 -45.83 9.14
C LYS A 997 -12.00 -45.70 7.63
N ARG A 998 -12.24 -44.49 7.12
CA ARG A 998 -12.35 -44.27 5.67
C ARG A 998 -10.99 -44.41 4.99
N GLU A 999 -9.96 -43.80 5.55
CA GLU A 999 -8.62 -43.77 4.94
C GLU A 999 -7.93 -45.14 4.99
N THR A 1000 -8.23 -45.99 5.97
CA THR A 1000 -7.74 -47.38 5.99
C THR A 1000 -8.29 -48.21 4.83
N LEU A 1001 -9.50 -47.93 4.34
CA LEU A 1001 -10.02 -48.55 3.11
C LEU A 1001 -9.20 -48.18 1.86
N ALA A 1002 -8.47 -47.06 1.92
CA ALA A 1002 -7.53 -46.62 0.89
C ALA A 1002 -6.07 -46.95 1.23
N ASN A 1003 -5.84 -47.94 2.10
CA ASN A 1003 -4.52 -48.39 2.55
C ASN A 1003 -3.71 -47.35 3.35
N ALA A 1004 -4.35 -46.41 4.05
CA ALA A 1004 -3.65 -45.50 4.96
C ALA A 1004 -2.89 -46.26 6.06
N PRO A 1005 -1.65 -45.85 6.42
CA PRO A 1005 -0.91 -46.43 7.54
C PRO A 1005 -1.46 -45.94 8.88
N VAL A 1006 -2.25 -46.77 9.55
CA VAL A 1006 -2.51 -46.54 10.98
C VAL A 1006 -1.17 -46.57 11.72
N PRO A 1007 -0.86 -45.57 12.56
CA PRO A 1007 0.42 -45.52 13.26
C PRO A 1007 0.62 -46.77 14.12
N PRO A 1008 1.77 -47.46 14.00
CA PRO A 1008 2.06 -48.68 14.77
C PRO A 1008 2.42 -48.38 16.23
N VAL A 1009 2.71 -47.12 16.56
CA VAL A 1009 3.01 -46.65 17.91
C VAL A 1009 2.24 -45.36 18.13
N LEU A 1010 1.59 -45.25 19.29
CA LEU A 1010 0.78 -44.10 19.68
C LEU A 1010 1.34 -43.54 20.98
N TYR A 1011 1.67 -42.25 20.99
CA TYR A 1011 2.07 -41.52 22.18
C TYR A 1011 1.00 -40.49 22.53
N THR A 1012 0.74 -40.28 23.81
CA THR A 1012 -0.22 -39.29 24.29
C THR A 1012 0.35 -38.49 25.45
N SER A 1013 -0.11 -37.25 25.56
CA SER A 1013 -0.03 -36.45 26.78
C SER A 1013 -0.65 -37.21 27.97
N PRO A 1014 -0.15 -37.03 29.20
CA PRO A 1014 -0.70 -37.66 30.40
C PRO A 1014 -2.04 -37.05 30.87
N LEU A 1015 -2.50 -35.96 30.25
CA LEU A 1015 -3.78 -35.34 30.60
C LEU A 1015 -4.96 -36.13 30.02
N SER A 1016 -6.00 -36.32 30.84
CA SER A 1016 -7.17 -37.17 30.57
C SER A 1016 -7.89 -36.82 29.25
N ARG A 1017 -7.99 -35.54 28.90
CA ARG A 1017 -8.55 -35.07 27.62
C ARG A 1017 -7.80 -35.59 26.39
N ALA A 1018 -6.47 -35.65 26.46
CA ALA A 1018 -5.65 -36.16 25.37
C ALA A 1018 -5.70 -37.69 25.32
N ALA A 1019 -5.63 -38.35 26.47
CA ALA A 1019 -5.76 -39.80 26.62
C ALA A 1019 -7.08 -40.30 26.02
N SER A 1020 -8.20 -39.66 26.40
CA SER A 1020 -9.54 -40.00 25.91
C SER A 1020 -9.67 -39.73 24.40
N THR A 1021 -9.09 -38.63 23.91
CA THR A 1021 -9.06 -38.35 22.46
C THR A 1021 -8.31 -39.46 21.71
N CYS A 1022 -7.16 -39.89 22.22
CA CYS A 1022 -6.34 -40.96 21.63
C CYS A 1022 -7.08 -42.30 21.64
N GLU A 1023 -7.67 -42.68 22.77
CA GLU A 1023 -8.43 -43.93 22.92
C GLU A 1023 -9.64 -43.98 21.97
N ILE A 1024 -10.41 -42.90 21.89
CA ILE A 1024 -11.57 -42.82 21.01
C ILE A 1024 -11.13 -42.82 19.54
N THR A 1025 -10.08 -42.08 19.19
CA THR A 1025 -9.61 -41.93 17.81
C THR A 1025 -9.11 -43.25 17.24
N TYR A 1026 -8.29 -44.00 18.00
CA TYR A 1026 -7.62 -45.21 17.52
C TYR A 1026 -8.26 -46.52 18.02
N GLY A 1027 -9.33 -46.45 18.82
CA GLY A 1027 -10.02 -47.61 19.36
C GLY A 1027 -10.48 -48.59 18.27
N GLY A 1028 -9.89 -49.78 18.25
CA GLY A 1028 -10.21 -50.81 17.24
C GLY A 1028 -9.63 -50.54 15.83
N LEU A 1029 -8.75 -49.55 15.70
CA LEU A 1029 -7.97 -49.30 14.47
C LEU A 1029 -6.50 -49.70 14.62
N ALA A 1030 -5.93 -49.50 15.81
CA ALA A 1030 -4.56 -49.89 16.12
C ALA A 1030 -4.55 -51.01 17.17
N ASP A 1031 -3.70 -52.02 16.93
CA ASP A 1031 -3.45 -53.10 17.91
C ASP A 1031 -2.45 -52.66 18.99
N SER A 1032 -1.71 -51.56 18.75
CA SER A 1032 -0.71 -51.02 19.67
C SER A 1032 -1.36 -50.42 20.92
N ARG A 1033 -0.72 -50.64 22.07
CA ARG A 1033 -1.07 -49.98 23.33
C ARG A 1033 -0.52 -48.54 23.31
N PRO A 1034 -1.36 -47.49 23.49
CA PRO A 1034 -0.87 -46.12 23.57
C PRO A 1034 0.04 -45.91 24.78
N VAL A 1035 1.01 -45.01 24.66
CA VAL A 1035 2.01 -44.73 25.70
C VAL A 1035 1.82 -43.31 26.23
N PHE A 1036 1.65 -43.18 27.54
CA PHE A 1036 1.73 -41.91 28.25
C PHE A 1036 3.18 -41.44 28.28
N MET A 1037 3.40 -40.22 27.78
CA MET A 1037 4.71 -39.58 27.75
C MET A 1037 4.61 -38.22 28.43
N GLU A 1038 5.34 -38.04 29.52
CA GLU A 1038 5.28 -36.82 30.33
C GLU A 1038 5.74 -35.61 29.51
N GLU A 1039 6.68 -35.81 28.59
CA GLU A 1039 7.24 -34.83 27.68
C GLU A 1039 6.19 -34.27 26.69
N LEU A 1040 5.08 -34.98 26.46
CA LEU A 1040 3.95 -34.51 25.65
C LEU A 1040 2.87 -33.78 26.47
N ARG A 1041 3.13 -33.40 27.72
CA ARG A 1041 2.18 -32.61 28.52
C ARG A 1041 1.82 -31.29 27.83
N ILE A 1042 0.54 -30.92 27.98
CA ILE A 1042 -0.03 -29.73 27.35
C ILE A 1042 -0.20 -28.67 28.45
N SER A 1043 0.41 -27.50 28.25
CA SER A 1043 0.19 -26.32 29.10
C SER A 1043 -0.75 -25.36 28.40
N SER A 1044 -1.74 -24.85 29.12
CA SER A 1044 -2.63 -23.80 28.62
C SER A 1044 -1.84 -22.48 28.52
N ARG A 1045 -1.91 -21.80 27.37
CA ARG A 1045 -1.36 -20.43 27.22
C ARG A 1045 -2.43 -19.44 27.66
N HIS A 1046 -2.13 -18.65 28.68
CA HIS A 1046 -2.94 -17.52 29.09
C HIS A 1046 -2.12 -16.26 28.81
N PHE A 1047 -2.60 -15.41 27.91
CA PHE A 1047 -1.96 -14.13 27.59
C PHE A 1047 -2.33 -13.11 28.66
N ASP A 1048 -1.33 -12.55 29.36
CA ASP A 1048 -1.47 -11.27 30.04
C ASP A 1048 -0.67 -10.22 29.28
N ASN A 1049 -1.25 -9.04 29.11
CA ASN A 1049 -0.64 -7.89 28.44
C ASN A 1049 0.26 -7.09 29.39
N ASN A 1050 0.45 -7.56 30.63
CA ASN A 1050 1.40 -7.02 31.61
C ASN A 1050 2.37 -8.12 32.06
N ALA A 1051 3.66 -7.89 31.90
CA ALA A 1051 4.73 -8.89 32.03
C ALA A 1051 5.03 -9.39 33.47
N ASP A 1052 4.12 -9.29 34.43
CA ASP A 1052 4.44 -9.55 35.85
C ASP A 1052 3.56 -10.59 36.58
N GLU A 1053 2.52 -11.18 35.96
CA GLU A 1053 1.74 -12.26 36.59
C GLU A 1053 1.95 -13.63 35.90
N VAL A 1054 2.55 -14.58 36.63
CA VAL A 1054 2.63 -16.00 36.23
C VAL A 1054 1.22 -16.60 36.30
N LEU A 1055 0.57 -16.74 35.14
CA LEU A 1055 -0.78 -17.32 35.05
C LEU A 1055 -0.72 -18.85 35.09
N ILE A 1056 -1.40 -19.46 36.08
CA ILE A 1056 -1.35 -20.90 36.37
C ILE A 1056 -2.74 -21.49 36.17
N SER A 1057 -2.81 -22.59 35.42
CA SER A 1057 -4.05 -23.33 35.16
C SER A 1057 -4.15 -24.55 36.07
N ALA A 1058 -5.13 -24.54 36.96
CA ALA A 1058 -5.48 -25.65 37.83
C ALA A 1058 -5.91 -26.90 37.03
N GLY A 1059 -6.42 -26.71 35.80
CA GLY A 1059 -6.84 -27.78 34.88
C GLY A 1059 -5.72 -28.49 34.11
N ASP A 1060 -4.46 -28.11 34.34
CA ASP A 1060 -3.27 -28.69 33.71
C ASP A 1060 -2.49 -29.62 34.66
N LYS A 1061 -3.06 -29.97 35.82
CA LYS A 1061 -2.47 -30.88 36.79
C LYS A 1061 -2.91 -32.31 36.50
N ARG A 1062 -2.01 -33.16 35.99
CA ARG A 1062 -2.37 -34.54 35.65
C ARG A 1062 -2.73 -35.37 36.89
N HIS A 1063 -3.50 -36.43 36.66
CA HIS A 1063 -3.73 -37.47 37.66
C HIS A 1063 -2.46 -38.30 37.97
N SER A 1064 -2.54 -39.11 39.04
CA SER A 1064 -1.44 -39.98 39.45
C SER A 1064 -1.28 -41.18 38.51
N LYS A 1065 -0.07 -41.76 38.42
CA LYS A 1065 0.19 -42.95 37.61
C LYS A 1065 -0.75 -44.10 37.97
N THR A 1066 -1.04 -44.29 39.27
CA THR A 1066 -2.02 -45.28 39.74
C THR A 1066 -3.43 -45.00 39.23
N TRP A 1067 -3.90 -43.75 39.30
CA TRP A 1067 -5.24 -43.37 38.80
C TRP A 1067 -5.33 -43.57 37.28
N MET A 1068 -4.31 -43.16 36.53
CA MET A 1068 -4.25 -43.29 35.08
C MET A 1068 -4.23 -44.75 34.64
N SER A 1069 -3.49 -45.61 35.34
CA SER A 1069 -3.45 -47.06 35.09
C SER A 1069 -4.83 -47.71 35.31
N ALA A 1070 -5.57 -47.25 36.32
CA ALA A 1070 -6.93 -47.74 36.58
C ALA A 1070 -7.96 -47.25 35.55
N HIS A 1071 -7.87 -45.99 35.12
CA HIS A 1071 -8.82 -45.40 34.15
C HIS A 1071 -8.52 -45.78 32.69
N TYR A 1072 -7.26 -45.92 32.33
CA TYR A 1072 -6.80 -46.26 30.98
C TYR A 1072 -5.97 -47.56 31.01
N PRO A 1073 -6.58 -48.71 31.34
CA PRO A 1073 -5.85 -49.97 31.58
C PRO A 1073 -5.11 -50.51 30.35
N ARG A 1074 -5.48 -50.04 29.15
CA ARG A 1074 -4.79 -50.38 27.90
C ARG A 1074 -3.50 -49.60 27.69
N PHE A 1075 -3.33 -48.46 28.34
CA PHE A 1075 -2.20 -47.57 28.11
C PHE A 1075 -0.97 -48.08 28.85
N MET A 1076 0.20 -47.67 28.37
CA MET A 1076 1.51 -47.91 28.99
C MET A 1076 2.12 -46.57 29.40
N PHE A 1077 3.22 -46.59 30.14
CA PHE A 1077 3.95 -45.38 30.54
C PHE A 1077 5.35 -45.42 29.96
N ALA A 1078 5.81 -44.30 29.38
CA ALA A 1078 7.21 -44.13 29.00
C ALA A 1078 8.03 -43.99 30.28
N GLU A 1079 9.07 -44.83 30.46
CA GLU A 1079 9.89 -44.79 31.66
C GLU A 1079 11.08 -43.83 31.48
N PRO A 1080 11.44 -43.03 32.52
CA PRO A 1080 10.82 -42.98 33.85
C PRO A 1080 9.48 -42.21 33.87
N PHE A 1081 8.48 -42.74 34.58
CA PHE A 1081 7.21 -42.04 34.83
C PHE A 1081 6.87 -41.96 36.32
N GLU A 1082 6.82 -40.73 36.84
CA GLU A 1082 6.60 -40.44 38.26
C GLU A 1082 5.14 -40.67 38.70
N GLU A 1083 4.95 -41.19 39.92
CA GLU A 1083 3.61 -41.47 40.46
C GLU A 1083 2.76 -40.19 40.56
N LYS A 1084 3.35 -39.09 41.05
CA LYS A 1084 2.68 -37.79 41.18
C LYS A 1084 3.13 -36.85 40.06
N ASP A 1085 2.32 -35.84 39.79
CA ASP A 1085 2.70 -34.76 38.89
C ASP A 1085 3.77 -33.87 39.55
N VAL A 1086 5.03 -34.05 39.15
CA VAL A 1086 6.18 -33.27 39.64
C VAL A 1086 6.49 -32.07 38.76
N LEU A 1087 5.90 -31.98 37.57
CA LEU A 1087 6.14 -30.92 36.59
C LEU A 1087 5.09 -29.81 36.66
N TRP A 1088 3.96 -30.05 37.34
CA TRP A 1088 2.99 -29.01 37.66
C TRP A 1088 3.30 -28.38 39.02
N SER A 1089 3.37 -27.05 39.05
CA SER A 1089 3.55 -26.25 40.26
C SER A 1089 2.37 -25.29 40.43
N VAL A 1090 2.03 -25.00 41.68
CA VAL A 1090 1.01 -23.99 42.01
C VAL A 1090 1.53 -22.56 41.90
N ASN A 1091 2.84 -22.36 41.78
CA ASN A 1091 3.49 -21.05 41.77
C ASN A 1091 4.36 -20.78 40.52
N GLU A 1092 4.60 -21.78 39.68
CA GLU A 1092 5.55 -21.67 38.57
C GLU A 1092 4.94 -22.24 37.29
N ARG A 1093 5.01 -21.47 36.20
CA ARG A 1093 4.66 -21.91 34.84
C ARG A 1093 5.93 -22.21 34.05
N GLU A 1094 5.87 -23.25 33.24
CA GLU A 1094 6.92 -23.59 32.29
C GLU A 1094 7.05 -22.50 31.20
N THR A 1095 8.25 -21.95 31.02
CA THR A 1095 8.53 -20.95 29.97
C THR A 1095 8.43 -21.56 28.58
N ASP A 1096 8.33 -20.72 27.54
CA ASP A 1096 8.30 -21.20 26.15
C ASP A 1096 9.58 -22.01 25.80
N ASP A 1097 10.76 -21.56 26.24
CA ASP A 1097 12.02 -22.29 26.08
C ASP A 1097 12.03 -23.66 26.79
N GLN A 1098 11.43 -23.74 27.98
CA GLN A 1098 11.32 -25.00 28.72
C GLN A 1098 10.35 -25.96 28.04
N GLN A 1099 9.23 -25.45 27.51
CA GLN A 1099 8.28 -26.24 26.71
C GLN A 1099 8.90 -26.75 25.41
N ASP A 1100 9.71 -25.94 24.73
CA ASP A 1100 10.44 -26.33 23.52
C ASP A 1100 11.49 -27.40 23.82
N ALA A 1101 12.27 -27.22 24.90
CA ALA A 1101 13.25 -28.20 25.35
C ALA A 1101 12.59 -29.55 25.71
N ARG A 1102 11.42 -29.52 26.36
CA ARG A 1102 10.65 -30.72 26.69
C ARG A 1102 10.06 -31.38 25.45
N SER A 1103 9.49 -30.61 24.52
CA SER A 1103 8.94 -31.13 23.27
C SER A 1103 10.02 -31.77 22.39
N ARG A 1104 11.24 -31.21 22.41
CA ARG A 1104 12.41 -31.83 21.75
C ARG A 1104 12.76 -33.20 22.36
N LYS A 1105 12.76 -33.33 23.69
CA LYS A 1105 12.96 -34.63 24.35
C LYS A 1105 11.91 -35.68 23.95
N ALA A 1106 10.66 -35.26 23.73
CA ALA A 1106 9.63 -36.15 23.22
C ALA A 1106 9.97 -36.67 21.81
N LEU A 1107 10.42 -35.79 20.90
CA LEU A 1107 10.84 -36.18 19.56
C LEU A 1107 12.04 -37.14 19.58
N ASP A 1108 13.00 -36.90 20.47
CA ASP A 1108 14.16 -37.79 20.65
C ASP A 1108 13.73 -39.20 21.11
N HIS A 1109 12.64 -39.32 21.88
CA HIS A 1109 12.10 -40.59 22.38
C HIS A 1109 11.31 -41.39 21.32
N VAL A 1110 10.73 -40.74 20.31
CA VAL A 1110 9.92 -41.37 19.23
C VAL A 1110 10.80 -42.16 18.23
N ARG A 1111 12.00 -42.54 18.63
CA ARG A 1111 12.95 -43.36 17.86
C ARG A 1111 12.72 -44.86 18.07
N PRO A 1112 12.34 -45.60 17.02
CA PRO A 1112 12.92 -46.93 16.81
C PRO A 1112 14.17 -46.81 15.92
N ALA A 1113 15.09 -47.74 16.16
CA ALA A 1113 16.49 -47.79 15.74
C ALA A 1113 16.78 -47.36 14.29
N ILE A 1114 17.94 -46.72 14.10
CA ILE A 1114 18.68 -46.85 12.84
C ILE A 1114 18.74 -48.35 12.55
N GLN A 1115 18.43 -48.76 11.34
CA GLN A 1115 18.35 -50.15 10.91
C GLN A 1115 19.73 -50.83 10.97
N LEU A 1116 20.22 -51.11 12.18
CA LEU A 1116 21.16 -52.18 12.50
C LEU A 1116 20.36 -53.49 12.55
N ASP A 1117 19.72 -53.85 11.42
CA ASP A 1117 19.47 -55.24 11.05
C ASP A 1117 18.84 -55.28 9.64
N LEU A 1118 19.71 -55.18 8.63
CA LEU A 1118 19.47 -55.76 7.31
C LEU A 1118 20.44 -56.93 7.10
N ASP A 1119 20.59 -57.82 8.10
CA ASP A 1119 21.25 -59.11 7.82
C ASP A 1119 20.92 -60.30 8.75
N ALA A 1120 19.75 -60.33 9.42
CA ALA A 1120 19.27 -61.55 10.09
C ALA A 1120 18.73 -62.65 9.13
N SER A 1121 19.17 -62.64 7.86
CA SER A 1121 19.20 -63.84 7.00
C SER A 1121 20.57 -64.16 6.42
N LYS A 1122 21.63 -63.40 6.77
CA LYS A 1122 23.05 -63.69 6.48
C LYS A 1122 24.05 -63.10 7.49
N ARG A 1123 23.86 -63.22 8.81
CA ARG A 1123 24.85 -63.72 9.80
C ARG A 1123 24.40 -63.47 11.23
#